data_AF-A0A2P8VRR6-F1
#
_entry.id   AF-A0A2P8VRR6-F1
#
_cell.length_a   1.000
_cell.length_b   1.000
_cell.length_c   1.000
_cell.angle_alpha   90.00
_cell.angle_beta   90.00
_cell.angle_gamma   90.00
#
_symmetry.space_group_name_H-M   'P 1'
#
loop_
_entity.id
_entity.type
_entity.pdbx_description
1 polymer ?
#
loop_
_entity_poly.entity_id
_entity_poly.type
_entity_poly.pdbx_seq_one_letter_code
_entity_poly.pdbx_strand_id
1 'polypeptide(L)'
;MKTNYYLLTLTSATRLSPGQWADHSGLSGEHLRCTSRYEETGVQFKLVPLASSDLTSLPDLDAPINPKHPKSRSQLAHRCFGTEVWLQHAANPLEMLSTYGLEDVLRENEKLTDCDVPLAVFFYDEKAPQNQRVQFVDMWAVRRPCLPGMRPLTYPSPFSTASLQERFTQFVSPRRAIEAAALLLQFQTQLEELRQTAAAAEVTAAEHFEYLPAAGFIPLGKTGFDLETFFDVDPNSVLWFDDPALMRSLVHESFYQDPFSPGEPITLYRFDDAPSGDPYVLFVRQAPVPELRLPDEPEPPEETPTATGTLTVIVTDVRGQVISPKLIASVQAQNIKTREIFVIKSPSSKTGSRYLDLQLKAELSKAKSQTRQKYAVLVEQAIASTSGTVSRASQEKIDSLAIAKDPDIFYRRRIPVGTYAVSVNLVNRRRNLYSVPVQVTVKPNRSVTATVVVRERKIGTFPGDIRIPGGKVIPGGSIIDGVILDPKWVDLYPNWTETLPGLDPGNIDPSPEDWIRLEDLDIQLGVESVLGLMVNDPAIAAADAKVYVSQNYRPDQGPTGMEAFVQTADGSRLPVVLVAADNALDKPTSTARAPIPDFDQGTVSQLESASLGSLEAIASAPAGLVAAVLGQDVGYSESLIADSRASLKTDFQEGFMGFAGINKATSDSLKAEFGSKLNVANVTPQALSEFLGQSFSSSFSDRFLKDVKSVVPL
;
A
#
# COMPACT_ATOMS: atom_id res chain seq x y z
N MET A 1 -32.40 34.63 22.32
CA MET A 1 -31.70 35.90 22.00
C MET A 1 -31.03 35.76 20.63
N LYS A 2 -30.81 36.85 19.88
CA LYS A 2 -30.04 36.80 18.62
C LYS A 2 -28.54 36.67 18.96
N THR A 3 -27.84 35.72 18.34
CA THR A 3 -26.42 35.42 18.64
C THR A 3 -25.44 36.10 17.67
N ASN A 4 -25.97 36.79 16.65
CA ASN A 4 -25.19 37.41 15.56
C ASN A 4 -24.36 36.42 14.71
N TYR A 5 -24.56 35.12 14.88
CA TYR A 5 -24.02 34.10 13.98
C TYR A 5 -25.01 33.75 12.88
N TYR A 6 -24.48 33.50 11.70
CA TYR A 6 -25.26 33.15 10.52
C TYR A 6 -24.61 32.00 9.77
N LEU A 7 -25.45 31.12 9.22
CA LEU A 7 -25.08 30.10 8.26
C LEU A 7 -25.52 30.56 6.86
N LEU A 8 -24.56 30.66 5.94
CA LEU A 8 -24.83 30.88 4.52
C LEU A 8 -25.01 29.52 3.83
N THR A 9 -26.14 29.32 3.17
CA THR A 9 -26.41 28.11 2.37
C THR A 9 -26.73 28.46 0.92
N LEU A 10 -26.50 27.49 0.04
CA LEU A 10 -26.94 27.48 -1.35
C LEU A 10 -28.06 26.46 -1.50
N THR A 11 -29.16 26.82 -2.16
CA THR A 11 -30.23 25.88 -2.47
C THR A 11 -30.67 26.04 -3.92
N SER A 12 -31.36 25.03 -4.46
CA SER A 12 -31.93 25.11 -5.79
C SER A 12 -32.99 26.21 -5.82
N ALA A 13 -32.90 27.07 -6.84
CA ALA A 13 -33.94 28.05 -7.13
C ALA A 13 -34.53 27.70 -8.49
N THR A 14 -35.77 27.24 -8.50
CA THR A 14 -36.56 27.18 -9.72
C THR A 14 -37.48 28.39 -9.74
N ARG A 15 -37.38 29.18 -10.81
CA ARG A 15 -38.31 30.29 -11.04
C ARG A 15 -38.81 30.25 -12.47
N LEU A 16 -40.03 30.71 -12.68
CA LEU A 16 -40.51 31.00 -14.02
C LEU A 16 -39.83 32.29 -14.52
N SER A 17 -39.34 32.28 -15.76
CA SER A 17 -38.74 33.45 -16.41
C SER A 17 -39.69 34.66 -16.35
N PRO A 18 -39.26 35.81 -15.80
CA PRO A 18 -40.10 37.00 -15.74
C PRO A 18 -40.51 37.45 -17.15
N GLY A 19 -41.82 37.54 -17.40
CA GLY A 19 -42.36 38.06 -18.67
C GLY A 19 -42.42 37.06 -19.83
N GLN A 20 -42.10 35.77 -19.61
CA GLN A 20 -42.31 34.71 -20.60
C GLN A 20 -43.40 33.74 -20.13
N TRP A 21 -44.61 34.25 -20.01
CA TRP A 21 -45.79 33.39 -19.97
C TRP A 21 -46.11 33.06 -21.43
N ALA A 22 -46.35 31.79 -21.74
CA ALA A 22 -46.96 31.50 -23.04
C ALA A 22 -48.32 32.19 -23.08
N ASP A 23 -48.56 33.04 -24.09
CA ASP A 23 -49.89 33.58 -24.38
C ASP A 23 -50.85 32.39 -24.49
N HIS A 24 -51.83 32.34 -23.59
CA HIS A 24 -52.82 31.27 -23.56
C HIS A 24 -54.22 31.83 -23.77
N SER A 25 -55.02 31.15 -24.60
CA SER A 25 -56.41 31.52 -24.86
C SER A 25 -57.41 30.99 -23.80
N GLY A 26 -56.93 30.45 -22.68
CA GLY A 26 -57.74 29.74 -21.69
C GLY A 26 -58.53 30.64 -20.74
N LEU A 27 -59.85 30.47 -20.71
CA LEU A 27 -60.86 31.13 -19.84
C LEU A 27 -60.88 30.64 -18.38
N SER A 28 -59.85 29.92 -17.90
CA SER A 28 -59.79 29.40 -16.53
C SER A 28 -58.50 29.82 -15.84
N GLY A 29 -58.61 30.69 -14.84
CA GLY A 29 -57.49 31.26 -14.09
C GLY A 29 -56.76 30.32 -13.12
N GLU A 30 -56.69 29.02 -13.40
CA GLU A 30 -55.94 28.05 -12.60
C GLU A 30 -54.73 27.50 -13.38
N HIS A 31 -53.59 27.46 -12.68
CA HIS A 31 -52.25 27.13 -13.15
C HIS A 31 -52.18 26.07 -14.27
N LEU A 32 -51.75 26.49 -15.46
CA LEU A 32 -51.51 25.61 -16.61
C LEU A 32 -50.27 24.74 -16.39
N ARG A 33 -50.42 23.42 -16.50
CA ARG A 33 -49.37 22.39 -16.28
C ARG A 33 -48.25 22.34 -17.33
N CYS A 34 -48.21 23.26 -18.31
CA CYS A 34 -47.30 23.22 -19.46
C CYS A 34 -46.25 24.35 -19.46
N THR A 35 -45.85 24.86 -18.29
CA THR A 35 -44.88 25.98 -18.16
C THR A 35 -43.41 25.54 -18.04
N SER A 36 -43.09 24.25 -18.16
CA SER A 36 -41.71 23.74 -18.00
C SER A 36 -40.67 24.33 -18.97
N ARG A 37 -41.10 24.88 -20.11
CA ARG A 37 -40.21 25.54 -21.08
C ARG A 37 -39.65 26.89 -20.57
N TYR A 38 -40.23 27.46 -19.52
CA TYR A 38 -39.87 28.76 -18.97
C TYR A 38 -39.31 28.67 -17.55
N GLU A 39 -38.92 27.47 -17.11
CA GLU A 39 -38.30 27.26 -15.81
C GLU A 39 -36.80 27.57 -15.90
N GLU A 40 -36.38 28.68 -15.32
CA GLU A 40 -34.97 28.98 -15.08
C GLU A 40 -34.51 28.17 -13.87
N THR A 41 -33.57 27.26 -14.11
CA THR A 41 -32.86 26.57 -13.03
C THR A 41 -31.67 27.43 -12.61
N GLY A 42 -31.66 27.83 -11.34
CA GLY A 42 -30.57 28.58 -10.74
C GLY A 42 -30.31 28.12 -9.31
N VAL A 43 -29.55 28.94 -8.59
CA VAL A 43 -29.26 28.75 -7.19
C VAL A 43 -29.64 30.00 -6.41
N GLN A 44 -30.18 29.82 -5.20
CA GLN A 44 -30.47 30.90 -4.28
C GLN A 44 -29.54 30.78 -3.08
N PHE A 45 -28.98 31.91 -2.66
CA PHE A 45 -28.28 32.02 -1.39
C PHE A 45 -29.29 32.31 -0.28
N LYS A 46 -29.31 31.47 0.74
CA LYS A 46 -30.15 31.62 1.92
C LYS A 46 -29.26 31.94 3.10
N LEU A 47 -29.65 32.94 3.87
CA LEU A 47 -28.97 33.29 5.11
C LEU A 47 -29.82 32.80 6.29
N VAL A 48 -29.27 31.86 7.04
CA VAL A 48 -29.95 31.24 8.19
C VAL A 48 -29.39 31.83 9.48
N PRO A 49 -30.16 32.64 10.23
CA PRO A 49 -29.72 33.16 11.52
C PRO A 49 -29.67 32.02 12.55
N LEU A 50 -28.55 31.91 13.26
CA LEU A 50 -28.40 30.93 14.33
C LEU A 50 -28.95 31.51 15.63
N ALA A 51 -29.92 30.84 16.25
CA ALA A 51 -30.46 31.21 17.55
C ALA A 51 -29.59 30.63 18.67
N SER A 52 -29.67 31.20 19.88
CA SER A 52 -28.98 30.63 21.05
C SER A 52 -29.37 29.18 21.28
N SER A 53 -30.64 28.84 21.06
CA SER A 53 -31.15 27.47 21.18
C SER A 53 -30.48 26.49 20.22
N ASP A 54 -30.13 26.93 19.01
CA ASP A 54 -29.47 26.07 18.02
C ASP A 54 -28.03 25.74 18.45
N LEU A 55 -27.40 26.65 19.19
CA LEU A 55 -26.02 26.52 19.65
C LEU A 55 -25.91 25.81 21.02
N THR A 56 -27.01 25.63 21.75
CA THR A 56 -27.06 24.97 23.06
C THR A 56 -27.86 23.67 23.08
N SER A 57 -28.49 23.27 21.97
CA SER A 57 -29.29 22.02 21.90
C SER A 57 -28.45 20.74 21.85
N LEU A 58 -27.12 20.86 21.83
CA LEU A 58 -26.21 19.72 21.91
C LEU A 58 -26.00 19.32 23.38
N PRO A 59 -26.06 18.02 23.73
CA PRO A 59 -25.93 17.54 25.12
C PRO A 59 -24.68 18.07 25.83
N ASP A 60 -24.82 18.46 27.10
CA ASP A 60 -23.76 18.91 28.02
C ASP A 60 -23.01 20.21 27.66
N LEU A 61 -23.57 21.01 26.74
CA LEU A 61 -22.97 22.28 26.34
C LEU A 61 -23.74 23.46 26.93
N ASP A 62 -23.68 23.57 28.26
CA ASP A 62 -24.44 24.58 29.02
C ASP A 62 -23.97 26.02 28.80
N ALA A 63 -22.74 26.21 28.31
CA ALA A 63 -22.18 27.53 28.10
C ALA A 63 -22.52 28.08 26.69
N PRO A 64 -23.25 29.21 26.58
CA PRO A 64 -23.45 29.86 25.30
C PRO A 64 -22.12 30.39 24.74
N ILE A 65 -21.94 30.31 23.42
CA ILE A 65 -20.77 30.89 22.75
C ILE A 65 -20.77 32.40 22.97
N ASN A 66 -19.76 32.89 23.71
CA ASN A 66 -19.58 34.32 23.92
C ASN A 66 -18.88 34.91 22.68
N PRO A 67 -19.55 35.77 21.89
CA PRO A 67 -18.97 36.28 20.64
C PRO A 67 -17.73 37.16 20.83
N LYS A 68 -17.50 37.66 22.05
CA LYS A 68 -16.29 38.43 22.37
C LYS A 68 -15.13 37.56 22.83
N HIS A 69 -15.36 36.27 23.05
CA HIS A 69 -14.32 35.34 23.48
C HIS A 69 -13.42 34.97 22.29
N PRO A 70 -12.08 34.93 22.47
CA PRO A 70 -11.17 34.58 21.36
C PRO A 70 -11.42 33.17 20.79
N LYS A 71 -11.92 32.23 21.60
CA LYS A 71 -12.34 30.88 21.16
C LYS A 71 -13.62 30.82 20.34
N SER A 72 -14.38 31.90 20.21
CA SER A 72 -15.76 31.83 19.72
C SER A 72 -15.87 31.24 18.30
N ARG A 73 -14.88 31.49 17.44
CA ARG A 73 -14.78 30.86 16.12
C ARG A 73 -14.55 29.35 16.20
N SER A 74 -13.54 28.93 16.98
CA SER A 74 -13.24 27.50 17.17
C SER A 74 -14.44 26.77 17.78
N GLN A 75 -15.07 27.33 18.82
CA GLN A 75 -16.28 26.78 19.44
C GLN A 75 -17.40 26.60 18.41
N LEU A 76 -17.70 27.63 17.60
CA LEU A 76 -18.72 27.54 16.56
C LEU A 76 -18.39 26.45 15.53
N ALA A 77 -17.13 26.34 15.12
CA ALA A 77 -16.70 25.32 14.17
C ALA A 77 -16.90 23.90 14.75
N HIS A 78 -16.48 23.66 15.99
CA HIS A 78 -16.66 22.36 16.66
C HIS A 78 -18.12 21.97 16.90
N ARG A 79 -19.02 22.96 17.10
CA ARG A 79 -20.46 22.68 17.06
C ARG A 79 -20.94 22.28 15.68
N CYS A 80 -20.40 22.85 14.61
CA CYS A 80 -20.71 22.40 13.25
C CYS A 80 -20.18 20.98 12.98
N PHE A 81 -18.98 20.66 13.47
CA PHE A 81 -18.40 19.32 13.38
C PHE A 81 -19.11 18.27 14.26
N GLY A 82 -19.82 18.70 15.31
CA GLY A 82 -20.39 17.80 16.31
C GLY A 82 -19.33 17.10 17.15
N THR A 83 -18.20 17.76 17.39
CA THR A 83 -17.04 17.17 18.08
C THR A 83 -17.39 16.64 19.46
N GLU A 84 -18.17 17.38 20.24
CA GLU A 84 -18.52 17.00 21.60
C GLU A 84 -19.40 15.76 21.65
N VAL A 85 -20.42 15.69 20.78
CA VAL A 85 -21.29 14.52 20.63
C VAL A 85 -20.46 13.30 20.25
N TRP A 86 -19.48 13.48 19.37
CA TRP A 86 -18.56 12.41 18.98
C TRP A 86 -17.67 11.91 20.12
N LEU A 87 -17.06 12.82 20.88
CA LEU A 87 -16.21 12.46 22.01
C LEU A 87 -17.01 11.74 23.11
N GLN A 88 -18.26 12.14 23.34
CA GLN A 88 -19.18 11.43 24.24
C GLN A 88 -19.54 10.04 23.69
N HIS A 89 -19.85 9.93 22.40
CA HIS A 89 -20.18 8.66 21.77
C HIS A 89 -18.99 7.68 21.75
N ALA A 90 -17.75 8.17 21.67
CA ALA A 90 -16.56 7.32 21.78
C ALA A 90 -16.49 6.58 23.13
N ALA A 91 -17.11 7.11 24.20
CA ALA A 91 -17.22 6.43 25.48
C ALA A 91 -18.27 5.29 25.47
N ASN A 92 -19.22 5.32 24.53
CA ASN A 92 -20.22 4.28 24.34
C ASN A 92 -20.48 4.02 22.84
N PRO A 93 -19.55 3.35 22.13
CA PRO A 93 -19.62 3.18 20.68
C PRO A 93 -20.75 2.25 20.22
N LEU A 94 -21.49 1.63 21.16
CA LEU A 94 -22.60 0.74 20.87
C LEU A 94 -23.93 1.47 20.68
N GLU A 95 -24.05 2.70 21.20
CA GLU A 95 -25.23 3.55 21.03
C GLU A 95 -25.21 4.23 19.66
N MET A 96 -26.22 4.03 18.83
CA MET A 96 -26.21 4.64 17.49
C MET A 96 -26.41 6.15 17.58
N LEU A 97 -25.47 6.95 17.08
CA LEU A 97 -25.70 8.37 16.81
C LEU A 97 -26.63 8.50 15.60
N SER A 98 -27.85 8.97 15.83
CA SER A 98 -28.82 9.24 14.76
C SER A 98 -28.49 10.52 13.99
N THR A 99 -27.92 11.52 14.66
CA THR A 99 -27.59 12.84 14.12
C THR A 99 -26.43 13.42 14.94
N TYR A 100 -25.58 14.24 14.32
CA TYR A 100 -24.54 14.98 15.05
C TYR A 100 -24.15 16.28 14.36
N GLY A 101 -23.82 17.28 15.17
CA GLY A 101 -23.41 18.61 14.72
C GLY A 101 -24.58 19.56 14.41
N LEU A 102 -24.23 20.82 14.21
CA LEU A 102 -25.19 21.91 14.08
C LEU A 102 -26.09 21.78 12.85
N GLU A 103 -25.59 21.23 11.74
CA GLU A 103 -26.39 21.10 10.52
C GLU A 103 -27.60 20.19 10.71
N ASP A 104 -27.43 19.07 11.42
CA ASP A 104 -28.51 18.14 11.71
C ASP A 104 -29.53 18.77 12.67
N VAL A 105 -29.07 19.49 13.69
CA VAL A 105 -29.93 20.30 14.58
C VAL A 105 -30.76 21.31 13.77
N LEU A 106 -30.17 21.95 12.77
CA LEU A 106 -30.89 22.91 11.94
C LEU A 106 -31.90 22.23 10.99
N ARG A 107 -31.65 21.00 10.54
CA ARG A 107 -32.62 20.20 9.78
C ARG A 107 -33.79 19.76 10.67
N GLU A 108 -33.52 19.27 11.87
CA GLU A 108 -34.53 18.88 12.86
C GLU A 108 -35.45 20.05 13.24
N ASN A 109 -34.89 21.27 13.29
CA ASN A 109 -35.65 22.50 13.53
C ASN A 109 -36.26 23.12 12.26
N GLU A 110 -36.28 22.40 11.13
CA GLU A 110 -36.84 22.82 9.84
C GLU A 110 -36.23 24.13 9.27
N LYS A 111 -35.01 24.49 9.71
CA LYS A 111 -34.27 25.65 9.20
C LYS A 111 -33.46 25.32 7.95
N LEU A 112 -33.06 24.06 7.82
CA LEU A 112 -32.41 23.49 6.64
C LEU A 112 -33.24 22.34 6.08
N THR A 113 -33.11 22.15 4.77
CA THR A 113 -33.64 21.02 4.02
C THR A 113 -32.49 20.17 3.48
N ASP A 114 -32.78 18.97 2.97
CA ASP A 114 -31.78 18.11 2.34
C ASP A 114 -31.17 18.71 1.07
N CYS A 115 -31.82 19.73 0.48
CA CYS A 115 -31.36 20.44 -0.70
C CYS A 115 -30.49 21.68 -0.36
N ASP A 116 -30.40 22.06 0.91
CA ASP A 116 -29.54 23.16 1.34
C ASP A 116 -28.08 22.67 1.43
N VAL A 117 -27.17 23.36 0.74
CA VAL A 117 -25.73 23.13 0.76
C VAL A 117 -25.07 24.22 1.61
N PRO A 118 -24.58 23.90 2.82
CA PRO A 118 -23.83 24.83 3.65
C PRO A 118 -22.55 25.34 2.96
N LEU A 119 -22.36 26.66 2.96
CA LEU A 119 -21.19 27.29 2.33
C LEU A 119 -20.21 27.87 3.35
N ALA A 120 -20.73 28.55 4.37
CA ALA A 120 -19.92 29.19 5.41
C ALA A 120 -20.75 29.50 6.65
N VAL A 121 -20.10 29.51 7.82
CA VAL A 121 -20.62 30.18 9.02
C VAL A 121 -19.83 31.46 9.26
N PHE A 122 -20.48 32.50 9.77
CA PHE A 122 -19.79 33.75 10.06
C PHE A 122 -20.46 34.50 11.21
N PHE A 123 -19.71 35.42 11.81
CA PHE A 123 -20.20 36.33 12.83
C PHE A 123 -20.34 37.74 12.27
N TYR A 124 -21.51 38.35 12.49
CA TYR A 124 -21.85 39.69 12.02
C TYR A 124 -22.20 40.62 13.18
N ASP A 125 -21.29 41.53 13.53
CA ASP A 125 -21.54 42.58 14.51
C ASP A 125 -22.16 43.80 13.86
N GLU A 126 -23.48 43.95 14.02
CA GLU A 126 -24.22 45.13 13.56
C GLU A 126 -23.69 46.46 14.13
N LYS A 127 -23.05 46.42 15.31
CA LYS A 127 -22.55 47.61 16.01
C LYS A 127 -21.13 47.99 15.60
N ALA A 128 -20.40 47.09 14.94
CA ALA A 128 -19.06 47.37 14.47
C ALA A 128 -19.06 48.37 13.28
N PRO A 129 -17.95 49.09 13.05
CA PRO A 129 -17.76 49.89 11.84
C PRO A 129 -18.05 49.09 10.57
N GLN A 130 -18.49 49.76 9.50
CA GLN A 130 -18.98 49.09 8.28
C GLN A 130 -17.98 48.08 7.68
N ASN A 131 -16.68 48.37 7.77
CA ASN A 131 -15.58 47.52 7.29
C ASN A 131 -15.17 46.41 8.27
N GLN A 132 -15.82 46.31 9.43
CA GLN A 132 -15.55 45.34 10.49
C GLN A 132 -16.82 44.60 10.96
N ARG A 133 -17.94 44.75 10.24
CA ARG A 133 -19.18 44.07 10.65
C ARG A 133 -19.05 42.55 10.56
N VAL A 134 -18.38 42.04 9.53
CA VAL A 134 -18.01 40.63 9.47
C VAL A 134 -16.70 40.46 10.21
N GLN A 135 -16.71 39.77 11.35
CA GLN A 135 -15.49 39.55 12.14
C GLN A 135 -14.68 38.36 11.62
N PHE A 136 -15.35 37.28 11.22
CA PHE A 136 -14.74 36.12 10.59
C PHE A 136 -15.73 35.40 9.66
N VAL A 137 -15.21 34.66 8.69
CA VAL A 137 -15.96 33.73 7.83
C VAL A 137 -15.25 32.38 7.87
N ASP A 138 -15.96 31.34 8.27
CA ASP A 138 -15.43 29.98 8.34
C ASP A 138 -16.16 29.07 7.35
N MET A 139 -15.48 28.77 6.25
CA MET A 139 -15.98 27.83 5.23
C MET A 139 -15.74 26.39 5.67
N TRP A 140 -14.66 26.12 6.38
CA TRP A 140 -14.24 24.77 6.76
C TRP A 140 -15.05 24.19 7.91
N ALA A 141 -15.80 25.00 8.65
CA ALA A 141 -16.75 24.48 9.63
C ALA A 141 -17.88 23.65 8.99
N VAL A 142 -18.31 23.98 7.77
CA VAL A 142 -19.52 23.39 7.13
C VAL A 142 -19.30 22.80 5.73
N ARG A 143 -18.24 23.20 5.02
CA ARG A 143 -17.97 22.72 3.66
C ARG A 143 -17.21 21.38 3.68
N ARG A 144 -17.76 20.36 3.03
CA ARG A 144 -17.11 19.05 2.83
C ARG A 144 -17.12 18.65 1.35
N PRO A 145 -16.09 17.94 0.85
CA PRO A 145 -16.18 17.29 -0.46
C PRO A 145 -17.34 16.30 -0.52
N CYS A 146 -18.12 16.35 -1.60
CA CYS A 146 -19.10 15.31 -1.89
C CYS A 146 -18.36 14.06 -2.36
N LEU A 147 -18.49 12.95 -1.64
CA LEU A 147 -17.91 11.68 -2.10
C LEU A 147 -18.87 10.93 -3.02
N PRO A 148 -18.38 10.39 -4.15
CA PRO A 148 -19.14 9.45 -4.97
C PRO A 148 -19.59 8.27 -4.11
N GLY A 149 -20.85 7.87 -4.21
CA GLY A 149 -21.39 6.75 -3.42
C GLY A 149 -21.80 7.09 -1.99
N MET A 150 -21.40 8.25 -1.44
CA MET A 150 -22.06 8.84 -0.27
C MET A 150 -23.35 9.53 -0.70
N ARG A 151 -24.28 8.78 -1.31
CA ARG A 151 -25.67 9.17 -1.12
C ARG A 151 -25.93 9.01 0.38
N PRO A 152 -26.70 9.90 1.01
CA PRO A 152 -27.38 9.50 2.21
C PRO A 152 -28.26 8.33 1.77
N LEU A 153 -27.75 7.10 1.90
CA LEU A 153 -28.62 5.99 2.27
C LEU A 153 -29.41 6.59 3.41
N THR A 154 -30.70 6.78 3.15
CA THR A 154 -31.68 7.29 4.08
C THR A 154 -31.22 6.83 5.45
N TYR A 155 -30.74 7.77 6.30
CA TYR A 155 -30.22 7.48 7.64
C TYR A 155 -31.11 6.38 8.19
N PRO A 156 -30.55 5.23 8.60
CA PRO A 156 -31.27 3.98 8.67
C PRO A 156 -32.63 4.25 9.28
N SER A 157 -33.67 3.98 8.47
CA SER A 157 -35.04 4.03 8.95
C SER A 157 -35.03 3.42 10.36
N PRO A 158 -35.64 4.05 11.38
CA PRO A 158 -35.63 3.56 12.75
C PRO A 158 -36.19 2.13 12.92
N PHE A 159 -36.63 1.53 11.81
CA PHE A 159 -37.17 0.18 11.69
C PHE A 159 -36.21 -0.85 11.04
N SER A 160 -34.95 -0.49 10.73
CA SER A 160 -33.95 -1.45 10.23
C SER A 160 -32.99 -1.89 11.34
N THR A 161 -33.25 -3.06 11.94
CA THR A 161 -32.33 -3.75 12.87
C THR A 161 -31.14 -4.43 12.18
N ALA A 162 -30.90 -4.18 10.89
CA ALA A 162 -29.85 -4.80 10.08
C ALA A 162 -28.96 -3.68 9.54
N SER A 163 -27.73 -3.47 10.00
CA SER A 163 -26.70 -4.45 10.33
C SER A 163 -25.64 -3.85 11.26
N LEU A 164 -24.87 -4.67 11.99
CA LEU A 164 -23.68 -4.22 12.74
C LEU A 164 -22.72 -3.38 11.85
N GLN A 165 -22.73 -3.66 10.54
CA GLN A 165 -21.94 -2.95 9.54
C GLN A 165 -22.29 -1.44 9.49
N GLU A 166 -23.56 -1.06 9.63
CA GLU A 166 -23.99 0.35 9.63
C GLU A 166 -23.61 1.12 10.90
N ARG A 167 -23.42 0.44 12.04
CA ARG A 167 -22.93 1.10 13.27
C ARG A 167 -21.46 1.45 13.17
N PHE A 168 -20.67 0.53 12.63
CA PHE A 168 -19.22 0.72 12.54
C PHE A 168 -18.78 1.58 11.34
N THR A 169 -19.62 1.73 10.31
CA THR A 169 -19.32 2.65 9.19
C THR A 169 -19.09 4.09 9.66
N GLN A 170 -19.67 4.51 10.78
CA GLN A 170 -19.39 5.86 11.31
C GLN A 170 -17.93 6.03 11.75
N PHE A 171 -17.24 4.96 12.16
CA PHE A 171 -15.82 4.97 12.56
C PHE A 171 -14.88 4.76 11.38
N VAL A 172 -15.27 3.94 10.39
CA VAL A 172 -14.38 3.53 9.29
C VAL A 172 -14.72 4.17 7.94
N SER A 173 -15.79 4.98 7.86
CA SER A 173 -16.17 5.61 6.60
C SER A 173 -15.21 6.73 6.18
N PRO A 174 -15.08 6.95 4.87
CA PRO A 174 -14.37 8.11 4.33
C PRO A 174 -14.83 9.47 4.86
N ARG A 175 -16.05 9.55 5.43
CA ARG A 175 -16.58 10.76 6.08
C ARG A 175 -15.66 11.26 7.20
N ARG A 176 -15.10 10.37 8.02
CA ARG A 176 -14.19 10.75 9.12
C ARG A 176 -12.93 11.41 8.63
N ALA A 177 -12.29 10.84 7.62
CA ALA A 177 -11.09 11.44 7.01
C ALA A 177 -11.38 12.83 6.43
N ILE A 178 -12.57 13.02 5.84
CA ILE A 178 -13.01 14.31 5.32
C ILE A 178 -13.27 15.34 6.44
N GLU A 179 -13.92 14.93 7.52
CA GLU A 179 -14.14 15.79 8.69
C GLU A 179 -12.81 16.18 9.35
N ALA A 180 -11.87 15.24 9.50
CA ALA A 180 -10.54 15.49 10.04
C ALA A 180 -9.73 16.44 9.15
N ALA A 181 -9.78 16.27 7.83
CA ALA A 181 -9.15 17.20 6.89
C ALA A 181 -9.74 18.61 7.01
N ALA A 182 -11.07 18.74 7.16
CA ALA A 182 -11.71 20.02 7.36
C ALA A 182 -11.38 20.67 8.72
N LEU A 183 -11.28 19.88 9.79
CA LEU A 183 -10.80 20.32 11.11
C LEU A 183 -9.38 20.90 11.01
N LEU A 184 -8.48 20.19 10.34
CA LEU A 184 -7.12 20.68 10.07
C LEU A 184 -7.13 22.01 9.31
N LEU A 185 -7.91 22.10 8.22
CA LEU A 185 -7.96 23.31 7.39
C LEU A 185 -8.61 24.50 8.10
N GLN A 186 -9.61 24.25 8.95
CA GLN A 186 -10.22 25.25 9.82
C GLN A 186 -9.16 25.83 10.77
N PHE A 187 -8.44 24.95 11.47
CA PHE A 187 -7.35 25.32 12.36
C PHE A 187 -6.26 26.12 11.64
N GLN A 188 -5.76 25.64 10.50
CA GLN A 188 -4.71 26.31 9.72
C GLN A 188 -5.14 27.71 9.25
N THR A 189 -6.40 27.88 8.85
CA THR A 189 -6.93 29.19 8.43
C THR A 189 -6.98 30.16 9.60
N GLN A 190 -7.51 29.72 10.75
CA GLN A 190 -7.56 30.56 11.95
C GLN A 190 -6.15 30.87 12.48
N LEU A 191 -5.22 29.91 12.41
CA LEU A 191 -3.82 30.10 12.79
C LEU A 191 -3.12 31.15 11.92
N GLU A 192 -3.33 31.11 10.60
CA GLU A 192 -2.76 32.10 9.68
C GLU A 192 -3.28 33.52 9.96
N GLU A 193 -4.56 33.67 10.31
CA GLU A 193 -5.12 34.96 10.72
C GLU A 193 -4.49 35.47 12.02
N LEU A 194 -4.30 34.59 13.01
CA LEU A 194 -3.60 34.94 14.26
C LEU A 194 -2.14 35.33 14.01
N ARG A 195 -1.48 34.66 13.07
CA ARG A 195 -0.10 34.96 12.66
C ARG A 195 0.04 36.37 12.07
N GLN A 196 -0.99 36.87 11.40
CA GLN A 196 -1.01 38.22 10.83
C GLN A 196 -1.22 39.33 11.87
N THR A 197 -1.49 38.95 13.13
CA THR A 197 -1.56 39.91 14.24
C THR A 197 -0.15 40.23 14.77
N ALA A 198 0.03 41.40 15.37
CA ALA A 198 1.33 41.84 15.88
C ALA A 198 1.87 41.02 17.07
N ALA A 199 1.06 40.11 17.63
CA ALA A 199 1.34 39.39 18.88
C ALA A 199 1.40 37.87 18.68
N ALA A 200 1.72 37.37 17.49
CA ALA A 200 1.74 35.92 17.20
C ALA A 200 2.57 35.09 18.19
N ALA A 201 3.70 35.63 18.67
CA ALA A 201 4.54 34.97 19.66
C ALA A 201 3.93 34.89 21.07
N GLU A 202 2.92 35.70 21.37
CA GLU A 202 2.22 35.74 22.67
C GLU A 202 0.92 34.90 22.66
N VAL A 203 0.54 34.34 21.51
CA VAL A 203 -0.68 33.56 21.35
C VAL A 203 -0.54 32.20 22.02
N THR A 204 -1.46 31.87 22.91
CA THR A 204 -1.60 30.51 23.46
C THR A 204 -2.70 29.73 22.74
N ALA A 205 -2.50 28.44 22.50
CA ALA A 205 -3.52 27.58 21.90
C ALA A 205 -4.78 27.52 22.78
N ALA A 206 -4.58 27.44 24.10
CA ALA A 206 -5.65 27.34 25.09
C ALA A 206 -6.53 28.58 25.20
N GLU A 207 -6.15 29.75 24.67
CA GLU A 207 -7.00 30.95 24.65
C GLU A 207 -7.84 31.07 23.38
N HIS A 208 -7.38 30.48 22.27
CA HIS A 208 -7.98 30.68 20.94
C HIS A 208 -8.70 29.45 20.38
N PHE A 209 -8.38 28.27 20.89
CA PHE A 209 -8.94 27.02 20.43
C PHE A 209 -9.65 26.29 21.58
N GLU A 210 -10.85 25.78 21.31
CA GLU A 210 -11.54 24.86 22.22
C GLU A 210 -10.96 23.46 22.06
N TYR A 211 -10.76 23.05 20.81
CA TYR A 211 -10.08 21.82 20.45
C TYR A 211 -9.06 22.09 19.35
N LEU A 212 -8.05 21.24 19.29
CA LEU A 212 -7.06 21.15 18.24
C LEU A 212 -7.36 19.94 17.35
N PRO A 213 -7.09 20.00 16.03
CA PRO A 213 -7.10 18.81 15.18
C PRO A 213 -6.02 17.83 15.65
N ALA A 214 -6.15 16.54 15.33
CA ALA A 214 -5.17 15.53 15.75
C ALA A 214 -3.74 15.76 15.22
N ALA A 215 -3.58 16.51 14.15
CA ALA A 215 -2.29 17.05 13.76
C ALA A 215 -2.45 18.44 13.15
N GLY A 216 -1.37 19.21 13.13
CA GLY A 216 -1.33 20.51 12.47
C GLY A 216 0.07 21.08 12.37
N PHE A 217 0.24 22.02 11.45
CA PHE A 217 1.47 22.75 11.21
C PHE A 217 1.46 24.08 11.97
N ILE A 218 2.57 24.41 12.63
CA ILE A 218 2.80 25.66 13.35
C ILE A 218 4.00 26.36 12.70
N PRO A 219 3.80 27.50 12.04
CA PRO A 219 4.91 28.27 11.48
C PRO A 219 5.72 28.92 12.62
N LEU A 220 7.03 28.82 12.53
CA LEU A 220 7.99 29.42 13.46
C LEU A 220 8.70 30.62 12.81
N GLY A 221 9.62 31.24 13.55
CA GLY A 221 10.47 32.31 13.06
C GLY A 221 9.95 33.71 13.39
N LYS A 222 10.39 34.72 12.63
CA LYS A 222 10.19 36.14 12.99
C LYS A 222 8.73 36.56 13.07
N THR A 223 7.88 35.94 12.25
CA THR A 223 6.43 36.19 12.22
C THR A 223 5.64 34.97 12.68
N GLY A 224 6.32 33.95 13.22
CA GLY A 224 5.70 32.71 13.65
C GLY A 224 5.31 32.73 15.13
N PHE A 225 4.91 31.56 15.60
CA PHE A 225 4.54 31.32 16.98
C PHE A 225 5.75 30.89 17.81
N ASP A 226 5.75 31.22 19.09
CA ASP A 226 6.66 30.65 20.08
C ASP A 226 6.04 29.35 20.63
N LEU A 227 6.76 28.22 20.54
CA LEU A 227 6.19 26.92 20.90
C LEU A 227 5.94 26.76 22.39
N GLU A 228 6.84 27.30 23.21
CA GLU A 228 6.73 27.27 24.66
C GLU A 228 5.46 28.01 25.09
N THR A 229 5.23 29.19 24.52
CA THR A 229 4.02 29.98 24.78
C THR A 229 2.76 29.35 24.15
N PHE A 230 2.85 28.84 22.92
CA PHE A 230 1.67 28.35 22.19
C PHE A 230 1.09 27.07 22.80
N PHE A 231 1.94 26.10 23.16
CA PHE A 231 1.51 24.80 23.70
C PHE A 231 1.73 24.62 25.20
N ASP A 232 2.44 25.53 25.88
CA ASP A 232 2.90 25.34 27.27
C ASP A 232 3.77 24.08 27.43
N VAL A 233 4.76 23.93 26.53
CA VAL A 233 5.64 22.75 26.46
C VAL A 233 7.12 23.14 26.48
N ASP A 234 7.96 22.27 27.04
CA ASP A 234 9.42 22.43 27.00
C ASP A 234 9.92 22.37 25.55
N PRO A 235 10.61 23.40 25.02
CA PRO A 235 11.21 23.39 23.69
C PRO A 235 12.15 22.20 23.42
N ASN A 236 12.73 21.61 24.48
CA ASN A 236 13.59 20.43 24.35
C ASN A 236 12.83 19.12 24.09
N SER A 237 11.51 19.11 24.25
CA SER A 237 10.66 17.97 23.90
C SER A 237 10.45 17.80 22.40
N VAL A 238 10.88 18.79 21.61
CA VAL A 238 10.74 18.80 20.14
C VAL A 238 11.70 17.81 19.50
N LEU A 239 11.15 16.87 18.73
CA LEU A 239 11.90 15.88 18.00
C LEU A 239 12.43 16.47 16.68
N TRP A 240 13.73 16.32 16.48
CA TRP A 240 14.40 16.63 15.22
C TRP A 240 14.10 15.53 14.21
N PHE A 241 13.70 15.93 13.01
CA PHE A 241 13.17 14.99 12.03
C PHE A 241 13.91 15.10 10.69
N ASP A 242 14.69 14.06 10.36
CA ASP A 242 15.58 14.05 9.19
C ASP A 242 14.89 13.55 7.90
N ASP A 243 13.67 13.00 7.98
CA ASP A 243 12.97 12.40 6.83
C ASP A 243 11.61 13.08 6.56
N PRO A 244 11.56 14.08 5.66
CA PRO A 244 10.31 14.75 5.27
C PRO A 244 9.24 13.82 4.70
N ALA A 245 9.58 12.62 4.20
CA ALA A 245 8.61 11.71 3.59
C ALA A 245 7.60 11.16 4.62
N LEU A 246 8.02 11.01 5.88
CA LEU A 246 7.15 10.52 6.96
C LEU A 246 6.09 11.55 7.39
N MET A 247 6.28 12.83 7.08
CA MET A 247 5.30 13.89 7.37
C MET A 247 3.93 13.54 6.78
N ARG A 248 3.90 13.03 5.54
CA ARG A 248 2.66 12.63 4.88
C ARG A 248 1.97 11.51 5.64
N SER A 249 2.72 10.50 6.09
CA SER A 249 2.17 9.38 6.86
C SER A 249 1.62 9.84 8.20
N LEU A 250 2.35 10.68 8.94
CA LEU A 250 1.90 11.23 10.22
C LEU A 250 0.59 12.01 10.11
N VAL A 251 0.49 12.90 9.11
CA VAL A 251 -0.74 13.67 8.86
C VAL A 251 -1.88 12.76 8.43
N HIS A 252 -1.62 11.80 7.54
CA HIS A 252 -2.65 10.87 7.08
C HIS A 252 -3.17 9.97 8.20
N GLU A 253 -2.29 9.45 9.05
CA GLU A 253 -2.67 8.66 10.23
C GLU A 253 -3.46 9.49 11.24
N SER A 254 -3.14 10.78 11.39
CA SER A 254 -3.89 11.68 12.27
C SER A 254 -5.35 11.86 11.88
N PHE A 255 -5.72 11.63 10.61
CA PHE A 255 -7.11 11.74 10.16
C PHE A 255 -8.05 10.68 10.75
N TYR A 256 -7.49 9.65 11.38
CA TYR A 256 -8.21 8.61 12.10
C TYR A 256 -8.19 8.80 13.62
N GLN A 257 -7.67 9.95 14.09
CA GLN A 257 -7.67 10.31 15.49
C GLN A 257 -8.63 11.48 15.73
N ASP A 258 -9.28 11.47 16.89
CA ASP A 258 -10.20 12.53 17.25
C ASP A 258 -9.47 13.83 17.60
N PRO A 259 -10.10 14.99 17.40
CA PRO A 259 -9.59 16.25 17.94
C PRO A 259 -9.46 16.17 19.46
N PHE A 260 -8.63 17.04 20.03
CA PHE A 260 -8.24 16.99 21.44
C PHE A 260 -8.22 18.38 22.06
N SER A 261 -8.35 18.48 23.37
CA SER A 261 -8.31 19.77 24.06
C SER A 261 -6.87 20.28 24.22
N PRO A 262 -6.61 21.60 24.11
CA PRO A 262 -5.30 22.16 24.41
C PRO A 262 -4.80 21.71 25.80
N GLY A 263 -3.54 21.29 25.88
CA GLY A 263 -2.92 20.74 27.09
C GLY A 263 -2.87 19.21 27.16
N GLU A 264 -3.57 18.49 26.27
CA GLU A 264 -3.33 17.05 26.10
C GLU A 264 -1.94 16.75 25.51
N PRO A 265 -1.36 15.56 25.77
CA PRO A 265 -0.04 15.19 25.26
C PRO A 265 0.05 15.18 23.73
N ILE A 266 1.09 15.84 23.21
CA ILE A 266 1.40 15.92 21.78
C ILE A 266 2.87 15.56 21.53
N THR A 267 3.16 15.09 20.33
CA THR A 267 4.53 14.96 19.81
C THR A 267 4.80 16.08 18.82
N LEU A 268 5.93 16.77 18.97
CA LEU A 268 6.34 17.87 18.10
C LEU A 268 7.49 17.44 17.20
N TYR A 269 7.33 17.61 15.89
CA TYR A 269 8.33 17.32 14.87
C TYR A 269 8.77 18.63 14.21
N ARG A 270 10.07 18.97 14.31
CA ARG A 270 10.61 20.22 13.77
C ARG A 270 11.24 20.03 12.39
N PHE A 271 10.95 21.00 11.51
CA PHE A 271 11.46 21.08 10.15
C PHE A 271 12.08 22.47 9.92
N ASP A 272 13.42 22.51 9.84
CA ASP A 272 14.15 23.77 9.65
C ASP A 272 14.37 24.13 8.17
N ASP A 273 14.43 23.13 7.28
CA ASP A 273 14.76 23.32 5.86
C ASP A 273 13.51 23.44 4.95
N ALA A 274 12.50 24.19 5.40
CA ALA A 274 11.30 24.41 4.60
C ALA A 274 11.62 25.25 3.34
N PRO A 275 11.03 24.95 2.16
CA PRO A 275 11.26 25.74 0.94
C PRO A 275 10.89 27.22 1.08
N SER A 276 9.99 27.57 2.01
CA SER A 276 9.61 28.95 2.35
C SER A 276 10.73 29.72 3.07
N GLY A 277 11.73 29.02 3.62
CA GLY A 277 12.82 29.59 4.43
C GLY A 277 12.46 29.80 5.91
N ASP A 278 11.18 29.77 6.27
CA ASP A 278 10.74 29.83 7.66
C ASP A 278 10.56 28.41 8.22
N PRO A 279 11.18 28.09 9.38
CA PRO A 279 11.01 26.79 10.02
C PRO A 279 9.54 26.58 10.45
N TYR A 280 9.12 25.33 10.58
CA TYR A 280 7.81 24.98 11.13
C TYR A 280 7.88 23.74 12.01
N VAL A 281 6.85 23.53 12.81
CA VAL A 281 6.64 22.31 13.59
C VAL A 281 5.34 21.65 13.17
N LEU A 282 5.37 20.34 12.93
CA LEU A 282 4.19 19.50 12.88
C LEU A 282 3.94 18.99 14.31
N PHE A 283 2.80 19.33 14.89
CA PHE A 283 2.32 18.63 16.08
C PHE A 283 1.42 17.47 15.66
N VAL A 284 1.51 16.37 16.40
CA VAL A 284 0.63 15.21 16.27
C VAL A 284 0.19 14.80 17.66
N ARG A 285 -1.11 14.54 17.84
CA ARG A 285 -1.68 14.01 19.07
C ARG A 285 -0.96 12.71 19.41
N GLN A 286 -0.50 12.59 20.66
CA GLN A 286 0.05 11.33 21.11
C GLN A 286 -1.11 10.37 21.36
N ALA A 287 -1.10 9.22 20.68
CA ALA A 287 -2.08 8.19 20.97
C ALA A 287 -2.03 7.88 22.47
N PRO A 288 -3.16 7.88 23.18
CA PRO A 288 -3.16 7.52 24.58
C PRO A 288 -2.57 6.11 24.66
N VAL A 289 -1.42 5.97 25.34
CA VAL A 289 -0.86 4.65 25.60
C VAL A 289 -1.88 3.98 26.51
N PRO A 290 -2.63 2.96 26.03
CA PRO A 290 -3.59 2.31 26.91
C PRO A 290 -2.76 1.76 28.05
N GLU A 291 -3.03 2.25 29.26
CA GLU A 291 -2.46 1.66 30.46
C GLU A 291 -3.14 0.29 30.58
N LEU A 292 -2.58 -0.69 29.87
CA LEU A 292 -3.03 -2.07 29.90
C LEU A 292 -2.80 -2.54 31.33
N ARG A 293 -3.83 -2.38 32.17
CA ARG A 293 -3.95 -3.09 33.43
C ARG A 293 -4.14 -4.55 33.06
N LEU A 294 -3.02 -5.24 32.85
CA LEU A 294 -3.03 -6.69 32.82
C LEU A 294 -3.71 -7.15 34.11
N PRO A 295 -4.72 -8.04 34.03
CA PRO A 295 -5.20 -8.71 35.23
C PRO A 295 -3.99 -9.37 35.90
N ASP A 296 -3.85 -9.20 37.21
CA ASP A 296 -2.70 -9.71 37.98
C ASP A 296 -2.34 -11.12 37.50
N GLU A 297 -1.17 -11.23 36.86
CA GLU A 297 -0.76 -12.44 36.17
C GLU A 297 -0.64 -13.57 37.21
N PRO A 298 -1.36 -14.69 37.07
CA PRO A 298 -1.24 -15.79 38.02
C PRO A 298 0.20 -16.31 37.99
N GLU A 299 0.81 -16.49 39.17
CA GLU A 299 2.20 -16.93 39.34
C GLU A 299 2.50 -18.13 38.42
N PRO A 300 3.50 -18.02 37.53
CA PRO A 300 3.77 -19.09 36.57
C PRO A 300 4.24 -20.35 37.31
N PRO A 301 3.75 -21.54 36.91
CA PRO A 301 4.17 -22.80 37.52
C PRO A 301 5.67 -23.03 37.29
N GLU A 302 6.35 -23.53 38.32
CA GLU A 302 7.79 -23.83 38.29
C GLU A 302 8.17 -24.68 37.06
N GLU A 303 8.90 -24.09 36.11
CA GLU A 303 9.39 -24.79 34.92
C GLU A 303 10.42 -25.85 35.31
N THR A 304 10.09 -27.13 35.06
CA THR A 304 11.08 -28.21 35.08
C THR A 304 12.17 -27.95 34.03
N PRO A 305 13.47 -28.09 34.36
CA PRO A 305 14.56 -27.78 33.46
C PRO A 305 14.58 -28.72 32.24
N THR A 306 14.21 -28.18 31.08
CA THR A 306 14.25 -28.90 29.80
C THR A 306 15.70 -29.24 29.43
N ALA A 307 15.97 -30.51 29.10
CA ALA A 307 17.29 -30.91 28.64
C ALA A 307 17.71 -30.09 27.40
N THR A 308 18.94 -29.57 27.40
CA THR A 308 19.48 -28.73 26.31
C THR A 308 20.64 -29.42 25.58
N GLY A 309 20.84 -29.05 24.32
CA GLY A 309 22.04 -29.36 23.55
C GLY A 309 22.63 -28.10 22.94
N THR A 310 23.79 -28.20 22.28
CA THR A 310 24.44 -27.05 21.63
C THR A 310 24.35 -27.16 20.12
N LEU A 311 23.71 -26.20 19.47
CA LEU A 311 23.69 -26.10 18.01
C LEU A 311 24.78 -25.11 17.56
N THR A 312 25.61 -25.54 16.62
CA THR A 312 26.60 -24.72 15.92
C THR A 312 26.20 -24.64 14.45
N VAL A 313 26.07 -23.45 13.89
CA VAL A 313 25.71 -23.26 12.48
C VAL A 313 26.90 -22.64 11.75
N ILE A 314 27.28 -23.26 10.64
CA ILE A 314 28.29 -22.78 9.70
C ILE A 314 27.57 -22.36 8.43
N VAL A 315 27.86 -21.16 7.93
CA VAL A 315 27.23 -20.65 6.71
C VAL A 315 28.28 -20.61 5.61
N THR A 316 28.06 -21.36 4.52
CA THR A 316 28.99 -21.46 3.39
C THR A 316 28.32 -21.10 2.08
N ASP A 317 29.10 -20.76 1.06
CA ASP A 317 28.63 -20.69 -0.31
C ASP A 317 28.56 -22.09 -0.97
N VAL A 318 28.17 -22.14 -2.25
CA VAL A 318 28.11 -23.38 -3.05
C VAL A 318 29.48 -24.04 -3.28
N ARG A 319 30.57 -23.33 -3.04
CA ARG A 319 31.95 -23.83 -3.14
C ARG A 319 32.48 -24.30 -1.78
N GLY A 320 31.66 -24.26 -0.74
CA GLY A 320 32.05 -24.58 0.63
C GLY A 320 32.88 -23.48 1.31
N GLN A 321 33.01 -22.30 0.70
CA GLN A 321 33.69 -21.17 1.33
C GLN A 321 32.78 -20.52 2.35
N VAL A 322 33.32 -20.22 3.54
CA VAL A 322 32.56 -19.55 4.60
C VAL A 322 32.13 -18.16 4.15
N ILE A 323 30.87 -17.82 4.42
CA ILE A 323 30.31 -16.49 4.12
C ILE A 323 30.58 -15.52 5.27
N SER A 324 30.96 -14.29 4.92
CA SER A 324 31.25 -13.23 5.91
C SER A 324 30.04 -12.97 6.83
N PRO A 325 30.23 -12.92 8.16
CA PRO A 325 29.16 -12.60 9.13
C PRO A 325 28.45 -11.28 8.85
N LYS A 326 29.12 -10.30 8.21
CA LYS A 326 28.51 -9.01 7.82
C LYS A 326 27.37 -9.16 6.81
N LEU A 327 27.31 -10.27 6.09
CA LEU A 327 26.26 -10.58 5.13
C LEU A 327 25.08 -11.33 5.77
N ILE A 328 25.17 -11.71 7.05
CA ILE A 328 24.18 -12.52 7.76
C ILE A 328 23.46 -11.66 8.81
N ALA A 329 22.16 -11.48 8.64
CA ALA A 329 21.31 -10.69 9.53
C ALA A 329 20.97 -11.48 10.79
N SER A 330 20.56 -12.74 10.60
CA SER A 330 20.30 -13.67 11.69
C SER A 330 20.37 -15.11 11.20
N VAL A 331 20.66 -16.02 12.13
CA VAL A 331 20.46 -17.46 11.93
C VAL A 331 19.28 -17.88 12.79
N GLN A 332 18.33 -18.60 12.21
CA GLN A 332 17.14 -19.07 12.93
C GLN A 332 17.14 -20.59 12.97
N ALA A 333 16.75 -21.14 14.11
CA ALA A 333 16.46 -22.57 14.27
C ALA A 333 15.01 -22.71 14.73
N GLN A 334 14.14 -23.23 13.88
CA GLN A 334 12.74 -23.48 14.21
C GLN A 334 12.55 -24.94 14.61
N ASN A 335 12.01 -25.19 15.80
CA ASN A 335 11.67 -26.55 16.21
C ASN A 335 10.52 -27.07 15.33
N ILE A 336 10.72 -28.18 14.64
CA ILE A 336 9.76 -28.71 13.67
C ILE A 336 8.44 -29.11 14.35
N LYS A 337 8.49 -29.57 15.61
CA LYS A 337 7.32 -30.04 16.34
C LYS A 337 6.60 -28.90 17.07
N THR A 338 7.31 -28.05 17.80
CA THR A 338 6.70 -26.98 18.62
C THR A 338 6.52 -25.67 17.87
N ARG A 339 7.11 -25.53 16.67
CA ARG A 339 7.17 -24.29 15.87
C ARG A 339 7.91 -23.12 16.53
N GLU A 340 8.45 -23.32 17.73
CA GLU A 340 9.22 -22.33 18.47
C GLU A 340 10.50 -21.93 17.71
N ILE A 341 10.78 -20.62 17.64
CA ILE A 341 11.88 -20.06 16.85
C ILE A 341 12.98 -19.56 17.77
N PHE A 342 14.19 -20.09 17.57
CA PHE A 342 15.39 -19.66 18.29
C PHE A 342 16.29 -18.84 17.37
N VAL A 343 16.41 -17.54 17.65
CA VAL A 343 17.29 -16.62 16.91
C VAL A 343 18.72 -16.71 17.45
N ILE A 344 19.66 -17.23 16.67
CA ILE A 344 21.07 -17.32 17.01
C ILE A 344 21.75 -16.03 16.54
N LYS A 345 21.95 -15.09 17.47
CA LYS A 345 22.61 -13.80 17.17
C LYS A 345 24.09 -14.00 16.87
N SER A 346 24.62 -13.22 15.91
CA SER A 346 26.05 -13.20 15.60
C SER A 346 26.87 -12.73 16.82
N PRO A 347 28.05 -13.34 17.08
CA PRO A 347 28.99 -12.86 18.11
C PRO A 347 29.40 -11.39 17.93
N SER A 348 29.35 -10.89 16.68
CA SER A 348 29.75 -9.53 16.31
C SER A 348 28.73 -8.44 16.66
N SER A 349 27.53 -8.79 17.12
CA SER A 349 26.61 -7.78 17.67
C SER A 349 27.19 -7.23 18.98
N LYS A 350 27.33 -5.89 19.08
CA LYS A 350 28.01 -5.17 20.19
C LYS A 350 27.59 -5.62 21.61
N THR A 351 26.44 -6.25 21.75
CA THR A 351 25.87 -6.75 23.02
C THR A 351 26.37 -8.13 23.45
N GLY A 352 26.87 -8.99 22.55
CA GLY A 352 27.32 -10.36 22.86
C GLY A 352 28.79 -10.49 23.27
N SER A 353 29.61 -9.47 22.97
CA SER A 353 31.07 -9.54 23.08
C SER A 353 31.59 -9.59 24.54
N ARG A 354 30.88 -9.04 25.53
CA ARG A 354 31.40 -8.95 26.91
C ARG A 354 31.40 -10.27 27.70
N TYR A 355 30.50 -11.21 27.41
CA TYR A 355 30.37 -12.44 28.20
C TYR A 355 31.22 -13.61 27.67
N LEU A 356 31.50 -13.66 26.37
CA LEU A 356 32.36 -14.71 25.80
C LEU A 356 33.85 -14.41 25.95
N ASP A 357 34.27 -13.14 25.96
CA ASP A 357 35.68 -12.78 25.84
C ASP A 357 36.53 -13.24 27.05
N LEU A 358 35.96 -13.32 28.26
CA LEU A 358 36.69 -13.75 29.48
C LEU A 358 36.85 -15.27 29.60
N GLN A 359 35.79 -16.05 29.34
CA GLN A 359 35.88 -17.51 29.36
C GLN A 359 36.65 -18.05 28.16
N LEU A 360 36.46 -17.46 26.98
CA LEU A 360 37.15 -17.88 25.77
C LEU A 360 38.63 -17.55 25.84
N LYS A 361 39.07 -16.41 26.43
CA LYS A 361 40.51 -16.11 26.63
C LYS A 361 41.21 -17.09 27.57
N ALA A 362 40.53 -17.53 28.64
CA ALA A 362 41.06 -18.53 29.56
C ALA A 362 41.18 -19.91 28.90
N GLU A 363 40.16 -20.34 28.15
CA GLU A 363 40.17 -21.59 27.39
C GLU A 363 41.15 -21.55 26.20
N LEU A 364 41.25 -20.41 25.49
CA LEU A 364 42.23 -20.21 24.40
C LEU A 364 43.66 -20.22 24.92
N SER A 365 43.93 -19.67 26.10
CA SER A 365 45.26 -19.72 26.73
C SER A 365 45.66 -21.17 27.02
N LYS A 366 44.73 -21.94 27.60
CA LYS A 366 44.91 -23.37 27.88
C LYS A 366 45.09 -24.18 26.60
N ALA A 367 44.23 -23.96 25.60
CA ALA A 367 44.26 -24.63 24.30
C ALA A 367 45.47 -24.23 23.44
N LYS A 368 45.94 -22.97 23.48
CA LYS A 368 47.16 -22.53 22.79
C LYS A 368 48.41 -23.20 23.38
N SER A 369 48.46 -23.41 24.70
CA SER A 369 49.58 -24.13 25.33
C SER A 369 49.60 -25.62 24.95
N GLN A 370 48.44 -26.29 25.00
CA GLN A 370 48.31 -27.70 24.67
C GLN A 370 48.45 -27.96 23.17
N THR A 371 47.93 -27.07 22.33
CA THR A 371 48.07 -27.16 20.87
C THR A 371 49.50 -26.88 20.43
N ARG A 372 50.22 -25.93 21.04
CA ARG A 372 51.66 -25.74 20.76
C ARG A 372 52.51 -26.94 21.16
N GLN A 373 52.23 -27.58 22.30
CA GLN A 373 52.89 -28.82 22.70
C GLN A 373 52.58 -29.98 21.73
N LYS A 374 51.31 -30.14 21.33
CA LYS A 374 50.94 -31.15 20.32
C LYS A 374 51.49 -30.86 18.92
N TYR A 375 51.57 -29.59 18.52
CA TYR A 375 52.17 -29.17 17.24
C TYR A 375 53.68 -29.42 17.23
N ALA A 376 54.38 -29.12 18.32
CA ALA A 376 55.83 -29.37 18.43
C ALA A 376 56.11 -30.87 18.31
N VAL A 377 55.35 -31.72 19.01
CA VAL A 377 55.50 -33.19 18.95
C VAL A 377 55.14 -33.76 17.57
N LEU A 378 54.06 -33.27 16.93
CA LEU A 378 53.66 -33.76 15.61
C LEU A 378 54.58 -33.27 14.48
N VAL A 379 55.13 -32.06 14.59
CA VAL A 379 56.10 -31.52 13.64
C VAL A 379 57.47 -32.19 13.83
N GLU A 380 57.91 -32.47 15.06
CA GLU A 380 59.11 -33.28 15.30
C GLU A 380 58.93 -34.72 14.80
N GLN A 381 57.76 -35.34 14.99
CA GLN A 381 57.46 -36.68 14.47
C GLN A 381 57.37 -36.71 12.94
N ALA A 382 56.85 -35.66 12.30
CA ALA A 382 56.77 -35.54 10.84
C ALA A 382 58.12 -35.21 10.20
N ILE A 383 58.98 -34.46 10.89
CA ILE A 383 60.35 -34.16 10.44
C ILE A 383 61.28 -35.37 10.65
N ALA A 384 61.06 -36.17 11.71
CA ALA A 384 61.84 -37.39 11.98
C ALA A 384 61.50 -38.57 11.04
N SER A 385 60.34 -38.56 10.36
CA SER A 385 60.00 -39.56 9.35
C SER A 385 60.54 -39.15 7.97
N THR A 386 61.83 -39.42 7.74
CA THR A 386 62.50 -39.18 6.47
C THR A 386 62.05 -40.19 5.40
N SER A 387 60.89 -39.96 4.78
CA SER A 387 60.57 -40.29 3.38
C SER A 387 59.10 -39.94 3.13
N GLY A 388 58.86 -38.97 2.25
CA GLY A 388 57.61 -38.22 2.17
C GLY A 388 56.36 -39.03 1.80
N THR A 389 55.30 -38.82 2.58
CA THR A 389 53.92 -38.58 2.14
C THR A 389 53.08 -38.30 3.39
N VAL A 390 52.58 -37.07 3.54
CA VAL A 390 51.60 -36.76 4.60
C VAL A 390 50.33 -37.54 4.26
N SER A 391 49.89 -38.44 5.15
CA SER A 391 48.68 -39.22 4.90
C SER A 391 47.46 -38.30 4.78
N ARG A 392 46.52 -38.64 3.90
CA ARG A 392 45.27 -37.88 3.70
C ARG A 392 44.50 -37.62 5.02
N ALA A 393 44.53 -38.58 5.94
CA ALA A 393 43.92 -38.42 7.27
C ALA A 393 44.63 -37.37 8.14
N SER A 394 45.95 -37.20 7.97
CA SER A 394 46.71 -36.14 8.64
C SER A 394 46.44 -34.77 8.00
N GLN A 395 46.27 -34.71 6.68
CA GLN A 395 45.89 -33.50 5.96
C GLN A 395 44.47 -33.04 6.30
N GLU A 396 43.48 -33.94 6.31
CA GLU A 396 42.10 -33.63 6.74
C GLU A 396 42.04 -33.13 8.19
N LYS A 397 42.92 -33.66 9.06
CA LYS A 397 43.01 -33.21 10.45
C LYS A 397 43.68 -31.84 10.57
N ILE A 398 44.70 -31.55 9.75
CA ILE A 398 45.32 -30.22 9.64
C ILE A 398 44.32 -29.19 9.11
N ASP A 399 43.54 -29.54 8.08
CA ASP A 399 42.53 -28.66 7.48
C ASP A 399 41.37 -28.37 8.45
N SER A 400 40.92 -29.38 9.22
CA SER A 400 39.92 -29.21 10.28
C SER A 400 40.39 -28.29 11.43
N LEU A 401 41.70 -28.25 11.69
CA LEU A 401 42.32 -27.40 12.72
C LEU A 401 42.64 -25.99 12.20
N ALA A 402 42.83 -25.81 10.89
CA ALA A 402 43.04 -24.50 10.27
C ALA A 402 41.76 -23.64 10.27
N ILE A 403 40.58 -24.27 10.14
CA ILE A 403 39.26 -23.62 10.23
C ILE A 403 38.98 -23.08 11.65
N ALA A 404 39.61 -23.65 12.69
CA ALA A 404 39.43 -23.22 14.09
C ALA A 404 40.15 -21.91 14.47
N LYS A 405 40.87 -21.27 13.53
CA LYS A 405 41.64 -20.04 13.81
C LYS A 405 40.83 -18.74 13.78
N ASP A 406 39.59 -18.78 13.29
CA ASP A 406 38.75 -17.58 13.16
C ASP A 406 37.39 -17.80 13.88
N PRO A 407 37.29 -17.47 15.19
CA PRO A 407 36.11 -17.78 16.01
C PRO A 407 34.86 -16.97 15.63
N ASP A 408 34.98 -15.94 14.79
CA ASP A 408 33.88 -15.04 14.41
C ASP A 408 32.93 -15.63 13.35
N ILE A 409 33.19 -16.86 12.91
CA ILE A 409 32.48 -17.53 11.82
C ILE A 409 31.31 -18.43 12.30
N PHE A 410 31.27 -18.79 13.58
CA PHE A 410 30.33 -19.78 14.10
C PHE A 410 29.16 -19.17 14.86
N TYR A 411 27.95 -19.59 14.51
CA TYR A 411 26.72 -19.24 15.24
C TYR A 411 26.40 -20.34 16.24
N ARG A 412 26.63 -20.09 17.54
CA ARG A 412 26.49 -21.10 18.59
C ARG A 412 25.43 -20.72 19.60
N ARG A 413 24.46 -21.61 19.86
CA ARG A 413 23.45 -21.41 20.91
C ARG A 413 23.12 -22.74 21.60
N ARG A 414 22.88 -22.69 22.91
CA ARG A 414 22.22 -23.79 23.62
C ARG A 414 20.72 -23.68 23.40
N ILE A 415 20.11 -24.74 22.88
CA ILE A 415 18.67 -24.83 22.62
C ILE A 415 18.12 -26.15 23.18
N PRO A 416 16.81 -26.26 23.43
CA PRO A 416 16.19 -27.51 23.86
C PRO A 416 16.48 -28.69 22.92
N VAL A 417 16.30 -29.90 23.43
CA VAL A 417 16.43 -31.12 22.62
C VAL A 417 15.26 -31.20 21.64
N GLY A 418 15.56 -31.46 20.37
CA GLY A 418 14.53 -31.49 19.31
C GLY A 418 15.13 -31.55 17.91
N THR A 419 14.26 -31.66 16.91
CA THR A 419 14.63 -31.53 15.50
C THR A 419 14.29 -30.13 15.02
N TYR A 420 15.27 -29.45 14.43
CA TYR A 420 15.20 -28.06 14.03
C TYR A 420 15.42 -27.92 12.52
N ALA A 421 14.62 -27.07 11.88
CA ALA A 421 14.95 -26.53 10.57
C ALA A 421 15.78 -25.26 10.77
N VAL A 422 17.01 -25.25 10.25
CA VAL A 422 17.96 -24.14 10.42
C VAL A 422 18.05 -23.34 9.12
N SER A 423 17.74 -22.06 9.19
CA SER A 423 17.79 -21.12 8.06
C SER A 423 18.64 -19.89 8.40
N VAL A 424 19.08 -19.19 7.36
CA VAL A 424 19.93 -18.00 7.48
C VAL A 424 19.26 -16.84 6.75
N ASN A 425 19.03 -15.75 7.48
CA ASN A 425 18.58 -14.47 6.93
C ASN A 425 19.80 -13.61 6.62
N LEU A 426 19.85 -13.01 5.44
CA LEU A 426 21.01 -12.25 4.95
C LEU A 426 20.74 -10.73 4.97
N VAL A 427 21.77 -9.91 5.18
CA VAL A 427 21.67 -8.43 5.35
C VAL A 427 21.48 -7.70 4.00
N ASN A 428 21.62 -8.37 2.85
CA ASN A 428 21.88 -7.68 1.59
C ASN A 428 20.77 -7.81 0.54
N ARG A 429 20.15 -6.68 0.18
CA ARG A 429 19.20 -6.53 -0.94
C ARG A 429 19.86 -6.55 -2.33
N ARG A 430 21.19 -6.38 -2.44
CA ARG A 430 21.87 -6.22 -3.76
C ARG A 430 22.40 -7.51 -4.38
N ARG A 431 22.62 -8.55 -3.60
CA ARG A 431 23.02 -9.87 -4.10
C ARG A 431 21.90 -10.80 -3.70
N ASN A 432 21.15 -11.30 -4.68
CA ASN A 432 19.99 -12.18 -4.47
C ASN A 432 20.45 -13.51 -3.87
N LEU A 433 20.92 -13.50 -2.64
CA LEU A 433 21.44 -14.66 -1.95
C LEU A 433 20.29 -15.28 -1.14
N TYR A 434 20.16 -16.59 -1.18
CA TYR A 434 19.19 -17.33 -0.36
C TYR A 434 19.85 -18.53 0.31
N SER A 435 19.31 -18.98 1.43
CA SER A 435 19.76 -20.19 2.12
C SER A 435 18.76 -21.33 1.95
N VAL A 436 19.25 -22.56 1.84
CA VAL A 436 18.40 -23.76 1.89
C VAL A 436 18.33 -24.23 3.34
N PRO A 437 17.13 -24.37 3.95
CA PRO A 437 17.02 -24.85 5.32
C PRO A 437 17.62 -26.24 5.50
N VAL A 438 18.35 -26.45 6.60
CA VAL A 438 18.95 -27.75 6.93
C VAL A 438 18.29 -28.29 8.19
N GLN A 439 17.81 -29.53 8.13
CA GLN A 439 17.27 -30.21 9.29
C GLN A 439 18.40 -30.77 10.17
N VAL A 440 18.34 -30.49 11.47
CA VAL A 440 19.32 -30.93 12.45
C VAL A 440 18.65 -31.41 13.73
N THR A 441 19.08 -32.56 14.26
CA THR A 441 18.56 -33.08 15.53
C THR A 441 19.54 -32.76 16.67
N VAL A 442 19.12 -31.89 17.60
CA VAL A 442 19.89 -31.56 18.79
C VAL A 442 19.59 -32.58 19.89
N LYS A 443 20.63 -33.27 20.37
CA LYS A 443 20.55 -34.29 21.43
C LYS A 443 21.02 -33.72 22.78
N PRO A 444 20.56 -34.29 23.92
CA PRO A 444 20.92 -33.79 25.24
C PRO A 444 22.44 -33.76 25.43
N ASN A 445 22.98 -32.63 25.91
CA ASN A 445 24.40 -32.43 26.20
C ASN A 445 25.36 -32.72 25.03
N ARG A 446 24.88 -32.75 23.78
CA ARG A 446 25.71 -32.91 22.59
C ARG A 446 25.83 -31.60 21.81
N SER A 447 26.99 -31.40 21.20
CA SER A 447 27.18 -30.35 20.20
C SER A 447 26.88 -30.94 18.83
N VAL A 448 26.04 -30.27 18.06
CA VAL A 448 25.70 -30.64 16.68
C VAL A 448 26.01 -29.47 15.77
N THR A 449 26.57 -29.76 14.60
CA THR A 449 26.91 -28.76 13.60
C THR A 449 25.97 -28.87 12.41
N ALA A 450 25.35 -27.75 12.02
CA ALA A 450 24.59 -27.62 10.79
C ALA A 450 25.37 -26.73 9.82
N THR A 451 25.59 -27.20 8.59
CA THR A 451 26.20 -26.39 7.53
C THR A 451 25.10 -25.92 6.58
N VAL A 452 24.77 -24.63 6.62
CA VAL A 452 23.78 -24.02 5.75
C VAL A 452 24.47 -23.43 4.53
N VAL A 453 24.12 -23.94 3.35
CA VAL A 453 24.65 -23.44 2.08
C VAL A 453 23.78 -22.30 1.59
N VAL A 454 24.41 -21.16 1.34
CA VAL A 454 23.82 -20.00 0.68
C VAL A 454 24.18 -20.04 -0.79
N ARG A 455 23.19 -19.77 -1.62
CA ARG A 455 23.32 -19.78 -3.08
C ARG A 455 23.06 -18.38 -3.61
N GLU A 456 23.79 -18.00 -4.66
CA GLU A 456 23.48 -16.82 -5.44
C GLU A 456 22.36 -17.16 -6.43
N ARG A 457 21.22 -16.51 -6.29
CA ARG A 457 20.12 -16.55 -7.25
C ARG A 457 20.60 -15.79 -8.48
N LYS A 458 20.97 -16.51 -9.53
CA LYS A 458 21.03 -15.93 -10.87
C LYS A 458 19.61 -15.65 -11.31
N ILE A 459 19.07 -14.50 -10.91
CA ILE A 459 17.84 -13.99 -11.49
C ILE A 459 18.20 -13.53 -12.89
N GLY A 460 18.11 -14.45 -13.86
CA GLY A 460 17.92 -14.01 -15.23
C GLY A 460 16.58 -13.29 -15.30
N THR A 461 16.53 -12.13 -15.93
CA THR A 461 15.30 -11.51 -16.39
C THR A 461 14.74 -12.37 -17.52
N PHE A 462 14.10 -13.47 -17.17
CA PHE A 462 13.27 -14.23 -18.09
C PHE A 462 11.84 -14.13 -17.58
N PRO A 463 10.98 -13.32 -18.21
CA PRO A 463 9.55 -13.49 -17.98
C PRO A 463 9.19 -14.91 -18.40
N GLY A 464 8.47 -15.63 -17.55
CA GLY A 464 7.86 -16.90 -17.92
C GLY A 464 6.65 -16.70 -18.83
N ASP A 465 6.82 -15.99 -19.96
CA ASP A 465 5.78 -15.82 -20.98
C ASP A 465 5.73 -17.10 -21.83
N ILE A 466 4.80 -17.98 -21.48
CA ILE A 466 4.53 -19.24 -22.15
C ILE A 466 3.40 -18.98 -23.14
N ARG A 467 3.73 -18.87 -24.43
CA ARG A 467 2.71 -18.74 -25.49
C ARG A 467 2.12 -20.09 -25.85
N ILE A 468 0.81 -20.13 -26.06
CA ILE A 468 0.03 -21.32 -26.43
C ILE A 468 -0.34 -21.19 -27.92
N PRO A 469 0.36 -21.87 -28.84
CA PRO A 469 0.06 -21.77 -30.26
C PRO A 469 -1.37 -22.22 -30.57
N GLY A 470 -2.15 -21.35 -31.19
CA GLY A 470 -3.55 -21.65 -31.56
C GLY A 470 -4.56 -21.48 -30.42
N GLY A 471 -4.11 -21.05 -29.24
CA GLY A 471 -4.94 -20.79 -28.08
C GLY A 471 -5.54 -22.05 -27.44
N LYS A 472 -5.90 -21.93 -26.16
CA LYS A 472 -6.61 -22.97 -25.42
C LYS A 472 -7.97 -22.47 -25.00
N VAL A 473 -9.03 -23.14 -25.44
CA VAL A 473 -10.38 -22.94 -24.89
C VAL A 473 -10.39 -23.50 -23.48
N ILE A 474 -10.63 -22.64 -22.49
CA ILE A 474 -10.86 -23.04 -21.10
C ILE A 474 -12.37 -23.18 -20.83
N PRO A 475 -12.78 -23.94 -19.81
CA PRO A 475 -14.21 -24.03 -19.49
C PRO A 475 -14.77 -22.66 -19.12
N GLY A 476 -15.95 -22.34 -19.66
CA GLY A 476 -16.46 -20.97 -19.71
C GLY A 476 -16.38 -20.35 -21.12
N GLY A 477 -15.63 -20.96 -22.05
CA GLY A 477 -15.63 -20.61 -23.48
C GLY A 477 -14.59 -19.55 -23.86
N SER A 478 -13.86 -19.01 -22.90
CA SER A 478 -12.74 -18.10 -23.15
C SER A 478 -11.55 -18.84 -23.78
N ILE A 479 -10.78 -18.13 -24.60
CA ILE A 479 -9.55 -18.65 -25.22
C ILE A 479 -8.38 -17.93 -24.56
N ILE A 480 -7.40 -18.69 -24.08
CA ILE A 480 -6.13 -18.16 -23.56
C ILE A 480 -4.99 -18.48 -24.53
N ASP A 481 -4.13 -17.49 -24.78
CA ASP A 481 -3.00 -17.59 -25.73
C ASP A 481 -1.65 -17.48 -25.03
N GLY A 482 -1.64 -17.14 -23.74
CA GLY A 482 -0.42 -17.02 -22.96
C GLY A 482 -0.63 -17.30 -21.49
N VAL A 483 0.44 -17.73 -20.84
CA VAL A 483 0.55 -17.91 -19.39
C VAL A 483 1.80 -17.19 -18.94
N ILE A 484 1.66 -16.26 -17.99
CA ILE A 484 2.76 -15.48 -17.43
C ILE A 484 2.92 -15.85 -15.96
N LEU A 485 4.15 -16.18 -15.58
CA LEU A 485 4.53 -16.61 -14.26
C LEU A 485 5.84 -15.94 -13.82
N ASP A 486 5.82 -15.31 -12.65
CA ASP A 486 7.03 -14.88 -11.94
C ASP A 486 6.93 -15.26 -10.45
N PRO A 487 7.79 -16.18 -9.95
CA PRO A 487 7.76 -16.59 -8.54
C PRO A 487 7.99 -15.44 -7.55
N LYS A 488 8.55 -14.30 -7.97
CA LYS A 488 8.68 -13.11 -7.09
C LYS A 488 7.32 -12.56 -6.65
N TRP A 489 6.26 -12.83 -7.41
CA TRP A 489 4.92 -12.34 -7.07
C TRP A 489 4.42 -12.89 -5.73
N VAL A 490 4.90 -14.06 -5.28
CA VAL A 490 4.59 -14.57 -3.93
C VAL A 490 5.09 -13.63 -2.84
N ASP A 491 6.28 -13.05 -3.02
CA ASP A 491 6.89 -12.13 -2.06
C ASP A 491 6.30 -10.72 -2.18
N LEU A 492 5.95 -10.30 -3.41
CA LEU A 492 5.39 -8.97 -3.68
C LEU A 492 3.93 -8.87 -3.28
N TYR A 493 3.15 -9.94 -3.44
CA TYR A 493 1.71 -9.97 -3.21
C TYR A 493 1.35 -11.03 -2.15
N PRO A 494 1.82 -10.93 -0.89
CA PRO A 494 1.80 -12.02 0.10
C PRO A 494 0.40 -12.53 0.47
N ASN A 495 -0.63 -11.69 0.34
CA ASN A 495 -2.01 -12.03 0.72
C ASN A 495 -2.82 -12.60 -0.47
N TRP A 496 -2.16 -12.88 -1.60
CA TRP A 496 -2.84 -13.39 -2.79
C TRP A 496 -3.61 -14.69 -2.54
N THR A 497 -3.14 -15.53 -1.60
CA THR A 497 -3.84 -16.76 -1.22
C THR A 497 -5.12 -16.52 -0.44
N GLU A 498 -5.28 -15.38 0.24
CA GLU A 498 -6.53 -15.02 0.94
C GLU A 498 -7.66 -14.78 -0.07
N THR A 499 -7.31 -14.40 -1.30
CA THR A 499 -8.27 -14.24 -2.40
C THR A 499 -8.68 -15.56 -3.06
N LEU A 500 -8.09 -16.69 -2.66
CA LEU A 500 -8.49 -18.02 -3.12
C LEU A 500 -9.50 -18.63 -2.12
N PRO A 501 -10.82 -18.51 -2.35
CA PRO A 501 -11.81 -19.07 -1.44
C PRO A 501 -11.65 -20.59 -1.30
N GLY A 502 -11.69 -21.08 -0.06
CA GLY A 502 -11.84 -22.51 0.23
C GLY A 502 -10.59 -23.38 0.14
N LEU A 503 -9.39 -22.80 0.03
CA LEU A 503 -8.16 -23.57 -0.16
C LEU A 503 -7.27 -23.61 1.09
N ASP A 504 -7.58 -24.52 2.02
CA ASP A 504 -6.70 -24.83 3.15
C ASP A 504 -5.26 -25.16 2.67
N PRO A 505 -4.21 -24.74 3.41
CA PRO A 505 -2.84 -25.11 3.13
C PRO A 505 -2.66 -26.63 3.20
N GLY A 506 -2.50 -27.29 2.04
CA GLY A 506 -2.20 -28.73 1.95
C GLY A 506 -3.24 -29.61 1.25
N ASN A 507 -4.38 -29.06 0.80
CA ASN A 507 -5.39 -29.80 0.02
C ASN A 507 -5.61 -29.13 -1.34
N ILE A 508 -5.12 -29.73 -2.42
CA ILE A 508 -5.72 -29.57 -3.77
C ILE A 508 -5.64 -30.93 -4.47
N ASP A 509 -6.22 -31.93 -3.84
CA ASP A 509 -6.77 -33.08 -4.54
C ASP A 509 -7.83 -33.72 -3.63
N PRO A 510 -9.13 -33.64 -3.96
CA PRO A 510 -9.71 -33.09 -5.18
C PRO A 510 -9.81 -31.55 -5.19
N SER A 511 -9.86 -30.99 -6.41
CA SER A 511 -10.10 -29.56 -6.66
C SER A 511 -11.43 -29.12 -6.04
N PRO A 512 -11.52 -27.95 -5.38
CA PRO A 512 -12.81 -27.35 -5.03
C PRO A 512 -13.70 -27.22 -6.27
N GLU A 513 -15.02 -27.23 -6.09
CA GLU A 513 -15.99 -27.09 -7.18
C GLU A 513 -15.76 -25.87 -8.08
N ASP A 514 -15.02 -24.86 -7.60
CA ASP A 514 -14.77 -23.60 -8.31
C ASP A 514 -13.49 -23.56 -9.15
N TRP A 515 -12.61 -24.57 -9.06
CA TRP A 515 -11.31 -24.57 -9.75
C TRP A 515 -11.18 -25.73 -10.73
N ILE A 516 -10.66 -25.44 -11.92
CA ILE A 516 -10.41 -26.41 -12.97
C ILE A 516 -8.90 -26.57 -13.16
N ARG A 517 -8.44 -27.81 -13.17
CA ARG A 517 -7.09 -28.16 -13.61
C ARG A 517 -7.02 -28.09 -15.14
N LEU A 518 -6.05 -27.35 -15.68
CA LEU A 518 -5.75 -27.39 -17.11
C LEU A 518 -4.90 -28.63 -17.41
N GLU A 519 -5.49 -29.62 -18.10
CA GLU A 519 -4.81 -30.85 -18.53
C GLU A 519 -4.07 -30.68 -19.88
N ASP A 520 -3.43 -29.53 -20.08
CA ASP A 520 -2.70 -29.25 -21.31
C ASP A 520 -1.21 -29.47 -21.13
N LEU A 521 -0.66 -30.42 -21.91
CA LEU A 521 0.74 -30.82 -21.81
C LEU A 521 1.70 -29.70 -22.20
N ASP A 522 1.35 -28.84 -23.16
CA ASP A 522 2.22 -27.76 -23.61
C ASP A 522 2.29 -26.65 -22.55
N ILE A 523 1.16 -26.33 -21.93
CA ILE A 523 1.11 -25.40 -20.79
C ILE A 523 1.92 -25.97 -19.63
N GLN A 524 1.71 -27.24 -19.29
CA GLN A 524 2.45 -27.90 -18.21
C GLN A 524 3.96 -27.87 -18.45
N LEU A 525 4.43 -28.31 -19.63
CA LEU A 525 5.85 -28.31 -19.97
C LEU A 525 6.44 -26.90 -19.99
N GLY A 526 5.68 -25.91 -20.46
CA GLY A 526 6.08 -24.50 -20.41
C GLY A 526 6.27 -24.01 -18.98
N VAL A 527 5.31 -24.29 -18.10
CA VAL A 527 5.36 -23.94 -16.68
C VAL A 527 6.53 -24.65 -15.99
N GLU A 528 6.67 -25.96 -16.19
CA GLU A 528 7.76 -26.75 -15.61
C GLU A 528 9.13 -26.24 -16.07
N SER A 529 9.25 -25.82 -17.33
CA SER A 529 10.47 -25.19 -17.86
C SER A 529 10.79 -23.87 -17.15
N VAL A 530 9.80 -22.98 -16.99
CA VAL A 530 9.96 -21.71 -16.26
C VAL A 530 10.32 -21.96 -14.79
N LEU A 531 9.62 -22.88 -14.13
CA LEU A 531 9.86 -23.24 -12.74
C LEU A 531 11.22 -23.91 -12.53
N GLY A 532 11.65 -24.76 -13.46
CA GLY A 532 12.97 -25.37 -13.45
C GLY A 532 14.11 -24.35 -13.55
N LEU A 533 13.85 -23.19 -14.15
CA LEU A 533 14.79 -22.06 -14.20
C LEU A 533 14.76 -21.18 -12.94
N MET A 534 13.68 -21.23 -12.14
CA MET A 534 13.40 -20.23 -11.11
C MET A 534 13.34 -20.74 -9.67
N VAL A 535 13.12 -22.05 -9.44
CA VAL A 535 12.96 -22.63 -8.10
C VAL A 535 14.24 -23.34 -7.61
N ASN A 536 14.46 -23.29 -6.28
CA ASN A 536 15.68 -23.72 -5.61
C ASN A 536 15.96 -25.24 -5.70
N ASP A 537 14.91 -26.03 -5.91
CA ASP A 537 14.97 -27.46 -6.20
C ASP A 537 14.26 -27.73 -7.55
N PRO A 538 15.01 -27.83 -8.65
CA PRO A 538 14.47 -28.09 -9.97
C PRO A 538 13.65 -29.39 -10.04
N ALA A 539 13.92 -30.35 -9.16
CA ALA A 539 13.21 -31.63 -9.13
C ALA A 539 11.83 -31.54 -8.46
N ILE A 540 11.65 -30.59 -7.52
CA ILE A 540 10.38 -30.38 -6.81
C ILE A 540 9.44 -29.44 -7.58
N ALA A 541 10.01 -28.49 -8.32
CA ALA A 541 9.23 -27.47 -9.01
C ALA A 541 8.82 -27.83 -10.44
N ALA A 542 9.58 -28.71 -11.12
CA ALA A 542 9.35 -29.04 -12.52
C ALA A 542 8.73 -30.42 -12.74
N ALA A 543 8.46 -31.21 -11.70
CA ALA A 543 7.79 -32.50 -11.84
C ALA A 543 6.35 -32.38 -11.35
N ASP A 544 5.38 -32.53 -12.25
CA ASP A 544 3.93 -32.50 -11.96
C ASP A 544 3.42 -31.11 -11.51
N ALA A 545 3.92 -30.04 -12.15
CA ALA A 545 3.33 -28.72 -11.94
C ALA A 545 1.92 -28.67 -12.56
N LYS A 546 0.92 -28.28 -11.76
CA LYS A 546 -0.48 -28.25 -12.16
C LYS A 546 -0.97 -26.81 -12.22
N VAL A 547 -1.51 -26.41 -13.36
CA VAL A 547 -2.17 -25.09 -13.51
C VAL A 547 -3.65 -25.24 -13.16
N TYR A 548 -4.11 -24.41 -12.24
CA TYR A 548 -5.52 -24.30 -11.86
C TYR A 548 -6.06 -22.94 -12.29
N VAL A 549 -7.28 -22.93 -12.79
CA VAL A 549 -8.00 -21.74 -13.24
C VAL A 549 -9.40 -21.72 -12.63
N SER A 550 -9.83 -20.56 -12.20
CA SER A 550 -11.18 -20.35 -11.67
C SER A 550 -12.24 -20.60 -12.75
N GLN A 551 -13.32 -21.29 -12.42
CA GLN A 551 -14.50 -21.44 -13.29
C GLN A 551 -15.15 -20.10 -13.65
N ASN A 552 -14.93 -19.10 -12.80
CA ASN A 552 -15.43 -17.74 -12.98
C ASN A 552 -14.44 -16.84 -13.72
N TYR A 553 -13.36 -17.38 -14.30
CA TYR A 553 -12.45 -16.60 -15.12
C TYR A 553 -13.21 -15.90 -16.26
N ARG A 554 -13.12 -14.58 -16.29
CA ARG A 554 -13.80 -13.70 -17.27
C ARG A 554 -12.80 -12.68 -17.79
N PRO A 555 -12.10 -12.96 -18.91
CA PRO A 555 -11.04 -12.09 -19.39
C PRO A 555 -11.55 -10.70 -19.84
N ASP A 556 -12.83 -10.62 -20.18
CA ASP A 556 -13.54 -9.39 -20.52
C ASP A 556 -13.74 -8.48 -19.29
N GLN A 557 -13.76 -9.04 -18.09
CA GLN A 557 -13.85 -8.31 -16.83
C GLN A 557 -12.44 -8.11 -16.27
N GLY A 558 -12.17 -6.97 -15.65
CA GLY A 558 -10.88 -6.76 -14.97
C GLY A 558 -10.77 -7.79 -13.84
N PRO A 559 -9.71 -8.62 -13.77
CA PRO A 559 -9.60 -9.61 -12.70
C PRO A 559 -9.56 -8.91 -11.34
N THR A 560 -10.58 -9.17 -10.52
CA THR A 560 -10.73 -8.60 -9.18
C THR A 560 -9.84 -9.30 -8.14
N GLY A 561 -9.29 -10.46 -8.49
CA GLY A 561 -8.39 -11.26 -7.68
C GLY A 561 -7.55 -12.21 -8.55
N MET A 562 -6.81 -13.12 -7.90
CA MET A 562 -6.07 -14.14 -8.64
C MET A 562 -7.01 -15.22 -9.17
N GLU A 563 -7.11 -15.33 -10.48
CA GLU A 563 -8.00 -16.30 -11.15
C GLU A 563 -7.27 -17.54 -11.65
N ALA A 564 -5.94 -17.58 -11.54
CA ALA A 564 -5.12 -18.73 -11.88
C ALA A 564 -3.89 -18.86 -10.97
N PHE A 565 -3.46 -20.09 -10.75
CA PHE A 565 -2.22 -20.38 -10.04
C PHE A 565 -1.60 -21.71 -10.51
N VAL A 566 -0.30 -21.87 -10.28
CA VAL A 566 0.39 -23.15 -10.39
C VAL A 566 0.53 -23.77 -9.01
N GLN A 567 0.26 -25.06 -8.90
CA GLN A 567 0.65 -25.86 -7.75
C GLN A 567 1.81 -26.79 -8.12
N THR A 568 2.88 -26.77 -7.35
CA THR A 568 4.01 -27.69 -7.49
C THR A 568 3.80 -28.98 -6.70
N ALA A 569 4.62 -30.01 -6.95
CA ALA A 569 4.47 -31.32 -6.29
C ALA A 569 4.62 -31.29 -4.76
N ASP A 570 5.33 -30.30 -4.20
CA ASP A 570 5.40 -30.08 -2.75
C ASP A 570 4.17 -29.36 -2.15
N GLY A 571 3.19 -29.03 -2.99
CA GLY A 571 1.99 -28.31 -2.61
C GLY A 571 2.15 -26.78 -2.57
N SER A 572 3.34 -26.24 -2.87
CA SER A 572 3.53 -24.79 -2.99
C SER A 572 2.67 -24.25 -4.12
N ARG A 573 2.16 -23.03 -3.94
CA ARG A 573 1.30 -22.36 -4.91
C ARG A 573 2.00 -21.09 -5.41
N LEU A 574 1.87 -20.81 -6.69
CA LEU A 574 2.45 -19.64 -7.34
C LEU A 574 1.39 -18.93 -8.17
N PRO A 575 1.21 -17.61 -8.03
CA PRO A 575 0.23 -16.87 -8.81
C PRO A 575 0.57 -16.90 -10.30
N VAL A 576 -0.46 -16.93 -11.14
CA VAL A 576 -0.34 -16.97 -12.60
C VAL A 576 -1.23 -15.91 -13.21
N VAL A 577 -0.74 -15.23 -14.24
CA VAL A 577 -1.53 -14.35 -15.09
C VAL A 577 -1.82 -15.06 -16.41
N LEU A 578 -3.09 -15.23 -16.76
CA LEU A 578 -3.51 -15.80 -18.04
C LEU A 578 -3.74 -14.69 -19.04
N VAL A 579 -3.14 -14.77 -20.22
CA VAL A 579 -3.35 -13.82 -21.31
C VAL A 579 -4.47 -14.35 -22.20
N ALA A 580 -5.59 -13.65 -22.21
CA ALA A 580 -6.71 -13.96 -23.08
C ALA A 580 -6.37 -13.67 -24.56
N ALA A 581 -6.92 -14.44 -25.48
CA ALA A 581 -6.64 -14.30 -26.91
C ALA A 581 -7.03 -12.91 -27.46
N ASP A 582 -8.10 -12.33 -26.92
CA ASP A 582 -8.55 -10.96 -27.21
C ASP A 582 -7.67 -9.88 -26.59
N ASN A 583 -6.72 -10.24 -25.72
CA ASN A 583 -5.66 -9.36 -25.22
C ASN A 583 -4.28 -9.77 -25.75
N ALA A 584 -4.20 -10.83 -26.55
CA ALA A 584 -2.96 -11.35 -27.07
C ALA A 584 -2.52 -10.59 -28.31
N LEU A 585 -1.22 -10.37 -28.41
CA LEU A 585 -0.55 -9.95 -29.64
C LEU A 585 0.34 -11.08 -30.13
N ASP A 586 0.61 -11.12 -31.44
CA ASP A 586 1.53 -12.09 -32.05
C ASP A 586 2.93 -12.05 -31.43
N LYS A 587 3.31 -10.90 -30.85
CA LYS A 587 4.56 -10.68 -30.14
C LYS A 587 4.33 -9.82 -28.89
N PRO A 588 5.00 -10.13 -27.77
CA PRO A 588 4.98 -9.29 -26.58
C PRO A 588 5.31 -7.84 -26.93
N THR A 589 4.42 -6.92 -26.55
CA THR A 589 4.65 -5.51 -26.82
C THR A 589 5.01 -4.79 -25.52
N SER A 590 6.21 -4.21 -25.51
CA SER A 590 6.67 -3.38 -24.40
C SER A 590 5.71 -2.21 -24.17
N THR A 591 5.40 -1.98 -22.91
CA THR A 591 4.57 -0.86 -22.43
C THR A 591 5.16 0.49 -22.80
N ALA A 592 6.49 0.60 -22.93
CA ALA A 592 7.18 1.81 -23.37
C ALA A 592 6.78 2.28 -24.79
N ARG A 593 6.12 1.43 -25.58
CA ARG A 593 5.66 1.79 -26.94
C ARG A 593 4.26 2.39 -26.96
N ALA A 594 3.47 2.21 -25.90
CA ALA A 594 2.11 2.69 -25.85
C ALA A 594 2.05 4.06 -25.15
N PRO A 595 1.40 5.07 -25.75
CA PRO A 595 1.12 6.34 -25.08
C PRO A 595 -0.08 6.14 -24.15
N ILE A 596 0.12 5.35 -23.10
CA ILE A 596 -0.88 5.16 -22.06
C ILE A 596 -0.68 6.28 -21.04
N PRO A 597 -1.74 7.02 -20.67
CA PRO A 597 -1.69 7.94 -19.54
C PRO A 597 -1.05 7.25 -18.32
N ASP A 598 -0.20 7.96 -17.59
CA ASP A 598 0.43 7.47 -16.35
C ASP A 598 1.52 6.38 -16.49
N PHE A 599 1.88 5.98 -17.72
CA PHE A 599 3.11 5.21 -17.97
C PHE A 599 4.34 6.11 -18.08
N ASP A 600 4.92 6.48 -16.94
CA ASP A 600 6.26 7.05 -16.90
C ASP A 600 7.36 5.97 -16.98
N GLN A 601 8.61 6.40 -17.22
CA GLN A 601 9.75 5.48 -17.34
C GLN A 601 10.02 4.68 -16.05
N GLY A 602 9.68 5.24 -14.89
CA GLY A 602 9.80 4.59 -13.59
C GLY A 602 8.79 3.44 -13.46
N THR A 603 7.53 3.70 -13.77
CA THR A 603 6.44 2.72 -13.80
C THR A 603 6.78 1.56 -14.73
N VAL A 604 7.23 1.84 -15.96
CA VAL A 604 7.67 0.81 -16.91
C VAL A 604 8.79 -0.06 -16.33
N SER A 605 9.83 0.57 -15.77
CA SER A 605 10.99 -0.14 -15.24
C SER A 605 10.62 -1.05 -14.06
N GLN A 606 9.70 -0.61 -13.20
CA GLN A 606 9.20 -1.42 -12.09
C GLN A 606 8.41 -2.62 -12.59
N LEU A 607 7.49 -2.42 -13.53
CA LEU A 607 6.68 -3.50 -14.12
C LEU A 607 7.56 -4.51 -14.88
N GLU A 608 8.53 -4.04 -15.66
CA GLU A 608 9.52 -4.90 -16.33
C GLU A 608 10.32 -5.75 -15.33
N SER A 609 10.70 -5.18 -14.18
CA SER A 609 11.45 -5.92 -13.14
C SER A 609 10.67 -7.07 -12.50
N ALA A 610 9.33 -7.00 -12.58
CA ALA A 610 8.38 -7.98 -12.07
C ALA A 610 7.70 -8.79 -13.19
N SER A 611 8.27 -8.82 -14.39
CA SER A 611 7.75 -9.57 -15.55
C SER A 611 6.37 -9.13 -16.04
N LEU A 612 5.92 -7.93 -15.67
CA LEU A 612 4.72 -7.25 -16.16
C LEU A 612 5.06 -6.14 -17.18
N GLY A 613 6.21 -6.25 -17.85
CA GLY A 613 6.71 -5.23 -18.78
C GLY A 613 6.00 -5.15 -20.13
N SER A 614 5.11 -6.10 -20.44
CA SER A 614 4.32 -6.09 -21.66
C SER A 614 2.89 -5.62 -21.41
N LEU A 615 2.29 -5.03 -22.45
CA LEU A 615 0.90 -4.56 -22.38
C LEU A 615 -0.06 -5.71 -22.12
N GLU A 616 0.16 -6.86 -22.75
CA GLU A 616 -0.68 -8.05 -22.56
C GLU A 616 -0.62 -8.56 -21.12
N ALA A 617 0.55 -8.47 -20.49
CA ALA A 617 0.74 -8.88 -19.10
C ALA A 617 -0.05 -7.98 -18.16
N ILE A 618 0.01 -6.66 -18.35
CA ILE A 618 -0.70 -5.70 -17.50
C ILE A 618 -2.20 -5.79 -17.71
N ALA A 619 -2.65 -5.80 -18.97
CA ALA A 619 -4.07 -5.88 -19.31
C ALA A 619 -4.74 -7.15 -18.74
N SER A 620 -3.96 -8.21 -18.52
CA SER A 620 -4.45 -9.49 -18.02
C SER A 620 -4.16 -9.72 -16.52
N ALA A 621 -3.33 -8.89 -15.88
CA ALA A 621 -2.95 -9.07 -14.48
C ALA A 621 -4.05 -8.58 -13.52
N PRO A 622 -4.22 -9.23 -12.34
CA PRO A 622 -5.07 -8.70 -11.26
C PRO A 622 -4.59 -7.34 -10.77
N ALA A 623 -5.54 -6.44 -10.48
CA ALA A 623 -5.21 -5.10 -9.99
C ALA A 623 -4.38 -5.11 -8.70
N GLY A 624 -4.66 -6.05 -7.78
CA GLY A 624 -3.87 -6.23 -6.55
C GLY A 624 -2.41 -6.59 -6.80
N LEU A 625 -2.11 -7.38 -7.85
CA LEU A 625 -0.73 -7.71 -8.21
C LEU A 625 0.00 -6.50 -8.79
N VAL A 626 -0.64 -5.77 -9.72
CA VAL A 626 -0.08 -4.55 -10.31
C VAL A 626 0.18 -3.49 -9.23
N ALA A 627 -0.77 -3.31 -8.31
CA ALA A 627 -0.66 -2.39 -7.17
C ALA A 627 0.53 -2.75 -6.27
N ALA A 628 0.69 -4.03 -5.94
CA ALA A 628 1.79 -4.53 -5.14
C ALA A 628 3.17 -4.34 -5.80
N VAL A 629 3.25 -4.55 -7.12
CA VAL A 629 4.48 -4.33 -7.90
C VAL A 629 4.87 -2.85 -7.92
N LEU A 630 3.90 -1.96 -8.08
CA LEU A 630 4.12 -0.52 -8.20
C LEU A 630 4.20 0.21 -6.85
N GLY A 631 3.79 -0.45 -5.75
CA GLY A 631 3.63 0.21 -4.45
C GLY A 631 2.54 1.30 -4.47
N GLN A 632 1.47 1.08 -5.25
CA GLN A 632 0.34 2.00 -5.41
C GLN A 632 -0.95 1.40 -4.87
N ASP A 633 -2.04 2.15 -4.87
CA ASP A 633 -3.36 1.63 -4.53
C ASP A 633 -3.98 0.80 -5.68
N VAL A 634 -4.99 0.00 -5.32
CA VAL A 634 -5.68 -0.88 -6.26
C VAL A 634 -6.43 -0.09 -7.33
N GLY A 635 -7.01 1.07 -6.99
CA GLY A 635 -7.76 1.91 -7.93
C GLY A 635 -6.89 2.52 -9.02
N TYR A 636 -5.68 2.96 -8.68
CA TYR A 636 -4.67 3.37 -9.68
C TYR A 636 -4.38 2.23 -10.65
N SER A 637 -4.20 1.02 -10.13
CA SER A 637 -3.88 -0.16 -10.94
C SER A 637 -5.05 -0.60 -11.83
N GLU A 638 -6.29 -0.49 -11.34
CA GLU A 638 -7.50 -0.72 -12.15
C GLU A 638 -7.58 0.24 -13.33
N SER A 639 -7.29 1.52 -13.13
CA SER A 639 -7.23 2.52 -14.21
C SER A 639 -6.16 2.15 -15.24
N LEU A 640 -4.96 1.80 -14.76
CA LEU A 640 -3.84 1.42 -15.61
C LEU A 640 -4.15 0.18 -16.47
N ILE A 641 -4.81 -0.82 -15.88
CA ILE A 641 -5.26 -2.04 -16.57
C ILE A 641 -6.32 -1.70 -17.62
N ALA A 642 -7.31 -0.88 -17.26
CA ALA A 642 -8.37 -0.46 -18.17
C ALA A 642 -7.80 0.28 -19.40
N ASP A 643 -6.86 1.19 -19.19
CA ASP A 643 -6.21 1.93 -20.28
C ASP A 643 -5.30 1.01 -21.12
N SER A 644 -4.63 0.05 -20.49
CA SER A 644 -3.83 -0.97 -21.20
C SER A 644 -4.70 -1.84 -22.11
N ARG A 645 -5.87 -2.28 -21.62
CA ARG A 645 -6.87 -3.03 -22.42
C ARG A 645 -7.40 -2.20 -23.57
N ALA A 646 -7.77 -0.95 -23.30
CA ALA A 646 -8.24 -0.04 -24.33
C ALA A 646 -7.18 0.13 -25.43
N SER A 647 -5.91 0.36 -25.04
CA SER A 647 -4.81 0.51 -25.99
C SER A 647 -4.53 -0.77 -26.79
N LEU A 648 -4.52 -1.95 -26.16
CA LEU A 648 -4.36 -3.23 -26.87
C LEU A 648 -5.43 -3.41 -27.95
N LYS A 649 -6.69 -3.18 -27.60
CA LYS A 649 -7.80 -3.32 -28.52
C LYS A 649 -7.74 -2.30 -29.65
N THR A 650 -7.72 -1.01 -29.32
CA THR A 650 -7.85 0.05 -30.33
C THR A 650 -6.57 0.21 -31.13
N ASP A 651 -5.41 0.29 -30.49
CA ASP A 651 -4.19 0.78 -31.12
C ASP A 651 -3.36 -0.37 -31.74
N PHE A 652 -3.40 -1.56 -31.14
CA PHE A 652 -2.61 -2.72 -31.60
C PHE A 652 -3.43 -3.73 -32.41
N GLN A 653 -4.57 -4.18 -31.91
CA GLN A 653 -5.39 -5.21 -32.56
C GLN A 653 -6.20 -4.64 -33.72
N GLU A 654 -6.95 -3.57 -33.48
CA GLU A 654 -7.72 -2.87 -34.51
C GLU A 654 -6.85 -1.88 -35.31
N GLY A 655 -5.69 -1.48 -34.76
CA GLY A 655 -4.75 -0.54 -35.38
C GLY A 655 -3.51 -1.14 -36.01
N PHE A 656 -2.56 -0.27 -36.33
CA PHE A 656 -1.32 -0.63 -37.01
C PHE A 656 -0.09 -0.53 -36.10
N MET A 657 -0.25 -0.17 -34.82
CA MET A 657 0.88 -0.04 -33.89
C MET A 657 1.55 -1.38 -33.54
N GLY A 658 0.90 -2.50 -33.82
CA GLY A 658 1.50 -3.84 -33.71
C GLY A 658 2.62 -4.11 -34.73
N PHE A 659 2.70 -3.32 -35.80
CA PHE A 659 3.74 -3.46 -36.81
C PHE A 659 4.99 -2.65 -36.47
N ALA A 660 6.16 -3.26 -36.64
CA ALA A 660 7.42 -2.63 -36.27
C ALA A 660 7.65 -1.32 -37.04
N GLY A 661 7.97 -0.24 -36.30
CA GLY A 661 8.26 1.08 -36.87
C GLY A 661 7.03 1.97 -37.10
N ILE A 662 5.83 1.50 -36.77
CA ILE A 662 4.61 2.31 -36.82
C ILE A 662 4.35 2.93 -35.44
N ASN A 663 4.31 4.25 -35.37
CA ASN A 663 3.89 4.98 -34.16
C ASN A 663 2.37 5.27 -34.20
N LYS A 664 1.83 5.85 -33.13
CA LYS A 664 0.40 6.17 -33.03
C LYS A 664 -0.09 7.08 -34.15
N ALA A 665 0.61 8.19 -34.42
CA ALA A 665 0.22 9.13 -35.48
C ALA A 665 0.14 8.43 -36.84
N THR A 666 1.13 7.59 -37.19
CA THR A 666 1.13 6.82 -38.43
C THR A 666 0.00 5.78 -38.45
N SER A 667 -0.26 5.09 -37.34
CA SER A 667 -1.38 4.14 -37.23
C SER A 667 -2.72 4.83 -37.44
N ASP A 668 -2.93 6.00 -36.84
CA ASP A 668 -4.17 6.77 -36.99
C ASP A 668 -4.35 7.28 -38.41
N SER A 669 -3.27 7.73 -39.07
CA SER A 669 -3.30 8.06 -40.50
C SER A 669 -3.67 6.86 -41.37
N LEU A 670 -3.06 5.69 -41.13
CA LEU A 670 -3.38 4.45 -41.87
C LEU A 670 -4.84 4.01 -41.67
N LYS A 671 -5.38 4.14 -40.45
CA LYS A 671 -6.80 3.89 -40.18
C LYS A 671 -7.71 4.90 -40.89
N ALA A 672 -7.36 6.18 -40.89
CA ALA A 672 -8.16 7.20 -41.54
C ALA A 672 -8.24 7.01 -43.06
N GLU A 673 -7.12 6.64 -43.69
CA GLU A 673 -7.04 6.45 -45.15
C GLU A 673 -7.62 5.10 -45.59
N PHE A 674 -7.20 4.03 -44.93
CA PHE A 674 -7.49 2.67 -45.38
C PHE A 674 -8.55 1.96 -44.54
N GLY A 675 -8.92 2.47 -43.37
CA GLY A 675 -9.92 1.86 -42.48
C GLY A 675 -9.38 0.65 -41.73
N SER A 676 -9.10 -0.45 -42.44
CA SER A 676 -8.76 -1.76 -41.85
C SER A 676 -7.45 -2.34 -42.38
N LYS A 677 -6.89 -3.32 -41.65
CA LYS A 677 -5.72 -4.10 -42.08
C LYS A 677 -5.94 -4.81 -43.42
N LEU A 678 -7.16 -5.27 -43.68
CA LEU A 678 -7.54 -5.91 -44.95
C LEU A 678 -7.39 -4.94 -46.13
N ASN A 679 -7.84 -3.71 -45.96
CA ASN A 679 -7.71 -2.70 -47.01
C ASN A 679 -6.25 -2.36 -47.27
N VAL A 680 -5.44 -2.17 -46.21
CA VAL A 680 -3.99 -1.96 -46.32
C VAL A 680 -3.28 -3.14 -47.00
N ALA A 681 -3.66 -4.38 -46.68
CA ALA A 681 -3.08 -5.57 -47.31
C ALA A 681 -3.28 -5.61 -48.84
N ASN A 682 -4.31 -4.93 -49.36
CA ASN A 682 -4.60 -4.84 -50.79
C ASN A 682 -3.93 -3.64 -51.49
N VAL A 683 -3.23 -2.78 -50.76
CA VAL A 683 -2.51 -1.62 -51.31
C VAL A 683 -1.19 -2.07 -51.97
N THR A 684 -0.79 -1.39 -53.04
CA THR A 684 0.53 -1.61 -53.65
C THR A 684 1.64 -0.95 -52.79
N PRO A 685 2.86 -1.51 -52.74
CA PRO A 685 3.94 -0.88 -51.99
C PRO A 685 4.21 0.58 -52.37
N GLN A 686 4.00 0.92 -53.64
CA GLN A 686 4.15 2.29 -54.14
C GLN A 686 3.07 3.22 -53.60
N ALA A 687 1.79 2.84 -53.64
CA ALA A 687 0.70 3.65 -53.11
C ALA A 687 0.84 3.86 -51.58
N LEU A 688 1.29 2.82 -50.86
CA LEU A 688 1.57 2.95 -49.43
C LEU A 688 2.76 3.87 -49.16
N SER A 689 3.83 3.78 -49.97
CA SER A 689 4.99 4.66 -49.85
C SER A 689 4.66 6.12 -50.16
N GLU A 690 3.79 6.37 -51.14
CA GLU A 690 3.29 7.72 -51.47
C GLU A 690 2.46 8.30 -50.32
N PHE A 691 1.61 7.48 -49.69
CA PHE A 691 0.80 7.87 -48.54
C PHE A 691 1.64 8.20 -47.29
N LEU A 692 2.57 7.31 -46.92
CA LEU A 692 3.42 7.48 -45.74
C LEU A 692 4.45 8.61 -45.88
N GLY A 693 4.64 9.12 -47.10
CA GLY A 693 5.55 10.21 -47.42
C GLY A 693 7.03 9.81 -47.39
N GLN A 694 7.92 10.80 -47.59
CA GLN A 694 9.37 10.57 -47.72
C GLN A 694 10.06 10.03 -46.45
N SER A 695 9.35 9.96 -45.32
CA SER A 695 9.90 9.46 -44.05
C SER A 695 10.03 7.94 -44.01
N PHE A 696 9.40 7.22 -44.94
CA PHE A 696 9.47 5.77 -45.02
C PHE A 696 10.05 5.34 -46.38
N SER A 697 11.01 4.40 -46.36
CA SER A 697 11.58 3.85 -47.58
C SER A 697 10.62 2.88 -48.27
N SER A 698 10.76 2.70 -49.58
CA SER A 698 10.01 1.66 -50.31
C SER A 698 10.20 0.27 -49.71
N SER A 699 11.41 -0.03 -49.24
CA SER A 699 11.73 -1.28 -48.52
C SER A 699 10.99 -1.43 -47.20
N PHE A 700 10.67 -0.32 -46.51
CA PHE A 700 9.82 -0.35 -45.34
C PHE A 700 8.38 -0.70 -45.73
N SER A 701 7.83 -0.03 -46.74
CA SER A 701 6.47 -0.32 -47.24
C SER A 701 6.29 -1.76 -47.70
N ASP A 702 7.27 -2.32 -48.40
CA ASP A 702 7.29 -3.74 -48.80
C ASP A 702 7.25 -4.67 -47.60
N ARG A 703 8.12 -4.42 -46.60
CA ARG A 703 8.19 -5.23 -45.38
C ARG A 703 6.90 -5.10 -44.57
N PHE A 704 6.42 -3.89 -44.38
CA PHE A 704 5.19 -3.63 -43.65
C PHE A 704 3.99 -4.31 -44.31
N LEU A 705 3.81 -4.20 -45.63
CA LEU A 705 2.74 -4.91 -46.34
C LEU A 705 2.86 -6.42 -46.23
N LYS A 706 4.07 -6.96 -46.23
CA LYS A 706 4.30 -8.38 -46.00
C LYS A 706 3.85 -8.79 -44.59
N ASP A 707 4.20 -7.98 -43.59
CA ASP A 707 3.79 -8.22 -42.20
C ASP A 707 2.26 -8.09 -42.05
N VAL A 708 1.62 -7.07 -42.64
CA VAL A 708 0.15 -6.91 -42.64
C VAL A 708 -0.54 -8.09 -43.33
N LYS A 709 -0.05 -8.52 -44.49
CA LYS A 709 -0.61 -9.68 -45.22
C LYS A 709 -0.48 -10.99 -44.45
N SER A 710 0.50 -11.09 -43.55
CA SER A 710 0.70 -12.31 -42.74
C SER A 710 -0.32 -12.48 -41.61
N VAL A 711 -0.97 -11.40 -41.18
CA VAL A 711 -1.93 -11.40 -40.07
C VAL A 711 -3.37 -11.20 -40.50
N VAL A 712 -3.61 -10.88 -41.77
CA VAL A 712 -4.96 -10.81 -42.35
C VAL A 712 -5.34 -12.21 -42.86
N PRO A 713 -6.39 -12.85 -42.34
CA PRO A 713 -6.89 -14.10 -42.90
C PRO A 713 -7.36 -13.85 -44.35
N LEU A 714 -6.76 -14.57 -45.29
CA LEU A 714 -7.10 -14.52 -46.73
C LEU A 714 -8.42 -15.21 -47.04
#